data_AF-A0A4V1B2S8-F1
#
_entry.id   AF-A0A4V1B2S8-F1
#
_cell.length_a   1.000
_cell.length_b   1.000
_cell.length_c   1.000
_cell.angle_alpha   90.00
_cell.angle_beta   90.00
_cell.angle_gamma   90.00
#
_symmetry.space_group_name_H-M   'P 1'
#
loop_
_entity.id
_entity.type
_entity.pdbx_description
1 polymer ?
#
loop_
_entity_poly.entity_id
_entity_poly.type
_entity_poly.pdbx_seq_one_letter_code
_entity_poly.pdbx_strand_id
1 'polypeptide(L)'
;MQKTANHSPRTHIQIKGARVNNLKNIDVDIPKNQLVVITGMSGSGKSSLAFDTLYAEGQRRYVESLSSYARQFMGRMNKPDVDYIKGIAPAIAIEQKVISSNPRSTVGTSTEIYDYLKLLFARIGKTYSPISGKEVKKDTVTHIVDRLLAYEDDSTITIYSPLIPTNKRKLKEELSLLLQKGFVRIKHQDSIQKIESVLENKEVANSTFKEGDIYIVIDRIMLDHSDDTINRLADSIQTAYFEGKGECLVEVNSESFSFSDKFELDGMTFEEPTPNFFSFNNPYGACKRCEGYGKIIGIDPDLVIPDKSRSVYDGAIAPWRGEKMGLWLEKLVRNALKFDFPIHRSYSDLTKAQQEVLWTGNKYFRGLNDFFAELEEQTYKIQYRVMLSRYRGKTDCPECKGTRLRKDASFVKINDHSITDIVLMPLDETLALFQSLKLSDHDAIIAKRLLAEINNRLQFLSDVGLSYLTLNRLSNSLSGGESQRINLATSLGSSLVGSIYVLDEPSIGLHPRDTQRLIGVLKSLRDAGNTVIVVEHEQEMMEAADYLIDIGPEAGINGGELVFAGTYKEILTDKKSLTGEYLSEQLQIPVPDKRRKWNESIRVLGARENNLKGITVDFPLNVFTVVSGVSGSGKTSLVKRILYPALQKAVGSYSGDQTGLFDGLEGAIDQVEQVEMVDQNPIGRSTRSNPVTYVKAWDEIRALFSSLPAAKANGLKPSAFSFNVEGGRCEICQGEGVVKIEMQFMADIVLPCEACEGKRFKQYVLDVQYQGKSVSDILDLSVDEAIEFFADQPKILNKLKPLQEVGLGYVKLGQSSSTLSGGEAQRIKLASFLIKGNNQKKTLFIFDEPTTGLHFHDISKLLKAFSALIELGNSVLVIEHNLDMIKSADWVIDIGPEGGEKGGNLVFAGTPEDLITCNQSYTGDYLKRHLISK
;
A
#
# COMPACT_ATOMS: atom_id res chain seq x y z
N MET A 1 -36.46 -24.73 17.58
CA MET A 1 -35.75 -25.95 18.01
C MET A 1 -35.36 -26.74 16.77
N GLN A 2 -34.20 -26.42 16.18
CA GLN A 2 -33.60 -27.24 15.12
C GLN A 2 -32.93 -28.46 15.77
N LYS A 3 -33.06 -29.62 15.14
CA LYS A 3 -32.41 -30.87 15.55
C LYS A 3 -30.90 -30.64 15.59
N THR A 4 -30.29 -30.70 16.77
CA THR A 4 -28.83 -30.75 16.92
C THR A 4 -28.34 -32.10 16.39
N ALA A 5 -28.03 -32.17 15.10
CA ALA A 5 -27.23 -33.26 14.58
C ALA A 5 -25.90 -33.25 15.33
N ASN A 6 -25.50 -34.38 15.90
CA ASN A 6 -24.25 -34.50 16.64
C ASN A 6 -23.06 -34.46 15.66
N HIS A 7 -22.67 -33.25 15.23
CA HIS A 7 -21.55 -33.04 14.33
C HIS A 7 -20.23 -33.41 15.01
N SER A 8 -19.28 -33.99 14.27
CA SER A 8 -17.98 -34.42 14.81
C SER A 8 -16.95 -33.28 14.74
N PRO A 9 -16.09 -33.08 15.76
CA PRO A 9 -14.96 -32.14 15.74
C PRO A 9 -13.94 -32.38 14.61
N ARG A 10 -13.97 -33.56 13.99
CA ARG A 10 -13.13 -33.87 12.81
C ARG A 10 -13.64 -33.17 11.55
N THR A 11 -14.94 -32.96 11.45
CA THR A 11 -15.64 -32.42 10.28
C THR A 11 -16.13 -30.99 10.47
N HIS A 12 -16.36 -30.58 11.72
CA HIS A 12 -16.90 -29.27 12.07
C HIS A 12 -16.06 -28.63 13.17
N ILE A 13 -16.02 -27.30 13.19
CA ILE A 13 -15.56 -26.48 14.31
C ILE A 13 -16.80 -26.23 15.18
N GLN A 14 -16.76 -26.70 16.42
CA GLN A 14 -17.91 -26.61 17.32
C GLN A 14 -17.65 -25.52 18.34
N ILE A 15 -18.51 -24.51 18.36
CA ILE A 15 -18.48 -23.43 19.33
C ILE A 15 -19.68 -23.59 20.24
N LYS A 16 -19.43 -23.60 21.55
CA LYS A 16 -20.49 -23.66 22.57
C LYS A 16 -20.41 -22.49 23.53
N GLY A 17 -21.58 -21.89 23.77
CA GLY A 17 -21.77 -20.81 24.72
C GLY A 17 -20.90 -19.58 24.47
N ALA A 18 -20.81 -19.09 23.23
CA ALA A 18 -20.03 -17.89 22.94
C ALA A 18 -20.75 -16.61 23.45
N ARG A 19 -20.03 -15.82 24.24
CA ARG A 19 -20.52 -14.63 24.97
C ARG A 19 -19.64 -13.39 24.78
N VAL A 20 -18.73 -13.43 23.79
CA VAL A 20 -17.83 -12.31 23.50
C VAL A 20 -18.65 -11.09 23.04
N ASN A 21 -18.38 -9.92 23.64
CA ASN A 21 -19.08 -8.66 23.39
C ASN A 21 -20.61 -8.75 23.61
N ASN A 22 -21.39 -8.76 22.53
CA ASN A 22 -22.86 -8.81 22.57
C ASN A 22 -23.43 -10.20 22.25
N LEU A 23 -22.60 -11.22 22.03
CA LEU A 23 -23.07 -12.57 21.74
C LEU A 23 -23.87 -13.15 22.92
N LYS A 24 -25.05 -13.70 22.64
CA LYS A 24 -26.00 -14.18 23.67
C LYS A 24 -25.88 -15.69 23.92
N ASN A 25 -24.69 -16.12 24.35
CA ASN A 25 -24.42 -17.53 24.68
C ASN A 25 -24.72 -18.48 23.51
N ILE A 26 -24.22 -18.14 22.33
CA ILE A 26 -24.58 -18.85 21.09
C ILE A 26 -23.80 -20.16 20.92
N ASP A 27 -24.49 -21.12 20.31
CA ASP A 27 -23.93 -22.40 19.89
C ASP A 27 -23.92 -22.45 18.37
N VAL A 28 -22.77 -22.73 17.75
CA VAL A 28 -22.66 -22.83 16.30
C VAL A 28 -21.68 -23.94 15.89
N ASP A 29 -22.09 -24.75 14.92
CA ASP A 29 -21.25 -25.76 14.29
C ASP A 29 -20.89 -25.27 12.87
N ILE A 30 -19.60 -25.07 12.61
CA ILE A 30 -19.08 -24.54 11.35
C ILE A 30 -18.42 -25.69 10.56
N PRO A 31 -18.85 -25.98 9.32
CA PRO A 31 -18.24 -27.06 8.53
C PRO A 31 -16.80 -26.72 8.14
N LYS A 32 -15.91 -27.72 8.21
CA LYS A 32 -14.51 -27.58 7.77
C LYS A 32 -14.39 -27.76 6.26
N ASN A 33 -13.32 -27.19 5.70
CA ASN A 33 -12.99 -27.24 4.27
C ASN A 33 -14.10 -26.69 3.37
N GLN A 34 -14.85 -25.71 3.89
CA GLN A 34 -15.93 -25.03 3.20
C GLN A 34 -15.69 -23.52 3.20
N LEU A 35 -16.30 -22.84 2.23
CA LEU A 35 -16.45 -21.40 2.19
C LEU A 35 -17.69 -21.03 3.00
N VAL A 36 -17.49 -20.48 4.19
CA VAL A 36 -18.53 -20.09 5.13
C VAL A 36 -18.63 -18.58 5.16
N VAL A 37 -19.83 -18.04 4.92
CA VAL A 37 -20.08 -16.60 5.04
C VAL A 37 -20.89 -16.31 6.31
N ILE A 38 -20.38 -15.38 7.12
CA ILE A 38 -21.06 -14.84 8.29
C ILE A 38 -21.65 -13.49 7.90
N THR A 39 -22.97 -13.35 8.02
CA THR A 39 -23.73 -12.16 7.61
C THR A 39 -24.71 -11.70 8.72
N GLY A 40 -25.45 -10.63 8.44
CA GLY A 40 -26.36 -9.95 9.38
C GLY A 40 -26.02 -8.47 9.58
N MET A 41 -26.85 -7.73 10.33
CA MET A 41 -26.76 -6.24 10.42
C MET A 41 -25.42 -5.69 10.96
N SER A 42 -25.10 -4.43 10.66
CA SER A 42 -23.95 -3.73 11.27
C SER A 42 -24.08 -3.76 12.79
N GLY A 43 -23.05 -4.24 13.50
CA GLY A 43 -23.09 -4.38 14.96
C GLY A 43 -23.88 -5.59 15.50
N SER A 44 -24.31 -6.54 14.64
CA SER A 44 -25.05 -7.72 15.11
C SER A 44 -24.20 -8.73 15.90
N GLY A 45 -22.86 -8.69 15.80
CA GLY A 45 -21.95 -9.62 16.47
C GLY A 45 -21.13 -10.51 15.53
N LYS A 46 -21.20 -10.30 14.21
CA LYS A 46 -20.42 -11.05 13.19
C LYS A 46 -18.92 -11.07 13.49
N SER A 47 -18.31 -9.90 13.64
CA SER A 47 -16.87 -9.77 13.91
C SER A 47 -16.51 -10.31 15.29
N SER A 48 -17.42 -10.25 16.26
CA SER A 48 -17.21 -10.85 17.58
C SER A 48 -17.14 -12.37 17.52
N LEU A 49 -17.93 -13.00 16.64
CA LEU A 49 -17.85 -14.44 16.38
C LEU A 49 -16.61 -14.80 15.54
N ALA A 50 -16.35 -14.07 14.46
CA ALA A 50 -15.29 -14.38 13.50
C ALA A 50 -13.88 -14.05 14.03
N PHE A 51 -13.67 -12.83 14.50
CA PHE A 51 -12.36 -12.31 14.90
C PHE A 51 -12.10 -12.48 16.39
N ASP A 52 -12.99 -11.96 17.23
CA ASP A 52 -12.76 -11.93 18.68
C ASP A 52 -12.95 -13.30 19.35
N THR A 53 -13.62 -14.24 18.67
CA THR A 53 -13.83 -15.61 19.16
C THR A 53 -13.01 -16.62 18.38
N LEU A 54 -13.31 -16.83 17.09
CA LEU A 54 -12.66 -17.88 16.29
C LEU A 54 -11.19 -17.59 16.01
N TYR A 55 -10.88 -16.46 15.39
CA TYR A 55 -9.50 -16.11 15.09
C TYR A 55 -8.67 -15.98 16.38
N ALA A 56 -9.18 -15.27 17.39
CA ALA A 56 -8.50 -15.12 18.68
C ALA A 56 -8.15 -16.47 19.33
N GLU A 57 -9.09 -17.42 19.35
CA GLU A 57 -8.83 -18.75 19.92
C GLU A 57 -7.88 -19.58 19.05
N GLY A 58 -8.00 -19.51 17.72
CA GLY A 58 -7.12 -20.21 16.78
C GLY A 58 -5.68 -19.71 16.85
N GLN A 59 -5.50 -18.39 16.89
CA GLN A 59 -4.20 -17.74 17.07
C GLN A 59 -3.62 -18.06 18.44
N ARG A 60 -4.40 -17.95 19.52
CA ARG A 60 -3.96 -18.28 20.89
C ARG A 60 -3.42 -19.70 20.98
N ARG A 61 -4.18 -20.68 20.48
CA ARG A 61 -3.77 -22.11 20.52
C ARG A 61 -2.50 -22.35 19.71
N TYR A 62 -2.35 -21.68 18.57
CA TYR A 62 -1.13 -21.77 17.77
C TYR A 62 0.08 -21.16 18.50
N VAL A 63 -0.05 -19.94 19.04
CA VAL A 63 1.05 -19.26 19.76
C VAL A 63 1.46 -20.02 21.02
N GLU A 64 0.51 -20.63 21.74
CA GLU A 64 0.80 -21.48 22.91
C GLU A 64 1.67 -22.71 22.58
N SER A 65 1.73 -23.10 21.30
CA SER A 65 2.59 -24.18 20.80
C SER A 65 4.01 -23.76 20.41
N LEU A 66 4.28 -22.46 20.23
CA LEU A 66 5.56 -21.96 19.69
C LEU A 66 6.72 -22.04 20.69
N SER A 67 6.59 -21.42 21.86
CA SER A 67 7.65 -21.43 22.88
C SER A 67 7.12 -21.27 24.30
N SER A 68 7.90 -21.74 25.28
CA SER A 68 7.61 -21.55 26.72
C SER A 68 7.59 -20.07 27.10
N TYR A 69 8.42 -19.24 26.46
CA TYR A 69 8.44 -17.78 26.64
C TYR A 69 7.13 -17.15 26.17
N ALA A 70 6.68 -17.43 24.94
CA ALA A 70 5.42 -16.91 24.42
C ALA A 70 4.23 -17.28 25.34
N ARG A 71 4.22 -18.52 25.85
CA ARG A 71 3.18 -19.02 26.76
C ARG A 71 3.05 -18.20 28.05
N GLN A 72 4.14 -17.64 28.58
CA GLN A 72 4.09 -16.80 29.80
C GLN A 72 3.26 -15.52 29.60
N PHE A 73 3.30 -14.93 28.40
CA PHE A 73 2.52 -13.74 28.07
C PHE A 73 1.09 -14.08 27.68
N MET A 74 0.87 -15.24 27.04
CA MET A 74 -0.48 -15.71 26.68
C MET A 74 -1.39 -15.93 27.89
N GLY A 75 -0.83 -16.31 29.04
CA GLY A 75 -1.61 -16.43 30.28
C GLY A 75 -2.24 -15.10 30.77
N ARG A 76 -1.75 -13.95 30.29
CA ARG A 76 -2.28 -12.61 30.59
C ARG A 76 -3.25 -12.09 29.53
N MET A 77 -3.37 -12.76 28.39
CA MET A 77 -4.38 -12.41 27.39
C MET A 77 -5.75 -12.90 27.86
N ASN A 78 -6.76 -12.04 27.70
CA ASN A 78 -8.13 -12.44 27.96
C ASN A 78 -8.51 -13.57 26.99
N LYS A 79 -8.90 -14.72 27.56
CA LYS A 79 -9.49 -15.79 26.77
C LYS A 79 -10.85 -15.30 26.24
N PRO A 80 -11.21 -15.63 25.00
CA PRO A 80 -12.57 -15.40 24.52
C PRO A 80 -13.56 -16.05 25.50
N ASP A 81 -14.63 -15.34 25.85
CA ASP A 81 -15.68 -15.87 26.72
C ASP A 81 -16.54 -16.88 25.95
N VAL A 82 -16.16 -18.14 26.07
CA VAL A 82 -16.80 -19.31 25.46
C VAL A 82 -16.74 -20.47 26.43
N ASP A 83 -17.73 -21.38 26.40
CA ASP A 83 -17.67 -22.60 27.20
C ASP A 83 -16.59 -23.55 26.67
N TYR A 84 -16.63 -23.81 25.36
CA TYR A 84 -15.54 -24.47 24.66
C TYR A 84 -15.59 -24.28 23.14
N ILE A 85 -14.42 -24.41 22.51
CA ILE A 85 -14.29 -24.55 21.07
C ILE A 85 -13.54 -25.86 20.74
N LYS A 86 -14.13 -26.74 19.94
CA LYS A 86 -13.54 -28.02 19.50
C LYS A 86 -13.30 -28.01 17.99
N GLY A 87 -12.23 -28.67 17.56
CA GLY A 87 -11.91 -28.83 16.14
C GLY A 87 -11.28 -27.61 15.47
N ILE A 88 -10.94 -26.54 16.19
CA ILE A 88 -10.29 -25.35 15.63
C ILE A 88 -8.85 -25.66 15.18
N ALA A 89 -8.46 -25.13 14.02
CA ALA A 89 -7.11 -25.18 13.48
C ALA A 89 -6.40 -23.83 13.65
N PRO A 90 -5.10 -23.69 13.33
CA PRO A 90 -4.44 -22.39 13.29
C PRO A 90 -5.21 -21.42 12.40
N ALA A 91 -5.47 -20.22 12.94
CA ALA A 91 -6.27 -19.21 12.26
C ALA A 91 -5.41 -18.05 11.76
N ILE A 92 -5.72 -17.57 10.55
CA ILE A 92 -5.07 -16.43 9.89
C ILE A 92 -6.17 -15.41 9.59
N ALA A 93 -6.02 -14.20 10.14
CA ALA A 93 -6.93 -13.10 9.86
C ALA A 93 -6.41 -12.25 8.69
N ILE A 94 -7.31 -11.89 7.78
CA ILE A 94 -7.06 -10.94 6.69
C ILE A 94 -8.01 -9.75 6.87
N GLU A 95 -7.57 -8.77 7.66
CA GLU A 95 -8.30 -7.56 8.02
C GLU A 95 -7.92 -6.35 7.15
N GLN A 96 -8.76 -5.32 7.16
CA GLN A 96 -8.53 -4.04 6.48
C GLN A 96 -7.60 -3.09 7.23
N LYS A 97 -6.50 -3.60 7.78
CA LYS A 97 -5.48 -2.75 8.40
C LYS A 97 -4.45 -2.35 7.37
N VAL A 98 -4.28 -1.04 7.18
CA VAL A 98 -3.21 -0.49 6.35
C VAL A 98 -1.88 -1.02 6.90
N ILE A 99 -1.17 -1.78 6.06
CA ILE A 99 0.14 -2.35 6.41
C ILE A 99 1.08 -1.22 6.83
N SER A 100 1.95 -1.53 7.80
CA SER A 100 2.85 -0.64 8.52
C SER A 100 3.38 0.58 7.73
N SER A 101 3.59 1.68 8.45
CA SER A 101 4.15 2.94 7.96
C SER A 101 5.61 2.87 7.46
N ASN A 102 6.19 1.67 7.34
CA ASN A 102 7.58 1.50 6.98
C ASN A 102 7.84 2.05 5.55
N PRO A 103 8.65 3.11 5.40
CA PRO A 103 8.89 3.76 4.12
C PRO A 103 9.65 2.88 3.12
N ARG A 104 10.25 1.76 3.57
CA ARG A 104 10.95 0.81 2.70
C ARG A 104 10.07 -0.33 2.17
N SER A 105 8.87 -0.51 2.73
CA SER A 105 7.96 -1.56 2.29
C SER A 105 7.29 -1.21 0.96
N THR A 106 7.27 -2.18 0.05
CA THR A 106 6.66 -2.12 -1.28
C THR A 106 5.72 -3.29 -1.53
N VAL A 107 4.89 -3.20 -2.56
CA VAL A 107 4.10 -4.34 -3.07
C VAL A 107 5.00 -5.56 -3.32
N GLY A 108 6.16 -5.37 -3.96
CA GLY A 108 7.08 -6.47 -4.24
C GLY A 108 7.66 -7.15 -3.00
N THR A 109 7.92 -6.39 -1.92
CA THR A 109 8.40 -6.97 -0.65
C THR A 109 7.27 -7.60 0.16
N SER A 110 6.07 -7.02 0.16
CA SER A 110 4.92 -7.58 0.90
C SER A 110 4.38 -8.88 0.28
N THR A 111 4.66 -9.10 -1.00
CA THR A 111 4.25 -10.30 -1.75
C THR A 111 5.36 -11.33 -1.89
N GLU A 112 6.56 -11.02 -1.37
CA GLU A 112 7.81 -11.78 -1.52
C GLU A 112 8.28 -11.95 -2.98
N ILE A 113 7.56 -11.42 -3.97
CA ILE A 113 7.94 -11.48 -5.39
C ILE A 113 9.34 -10.87 -5.57
N TYR A 114 9.62 -9.78 -4.86
CA TYR A 114 10.93 -9.14 -4.90
C TYR A 114 12.04 -10.05 -4.38
N ASP A 115 11.78 -10.93 -3.42
CA ASP A 115 12.77 -11.89 -2.92
C ASP A 115 13.13 -12.94 -3.97
N TYR A 116 12.13 -13.45 -4.70
CA TYR A 116 12.37 -14.32 -5.85
C TYR A 116 13.07 -13.60 -7.00
N LEU A 117 12.75 -12.33 -7.26
CA LEU A 117 13.44 -11.52 -8.28
C LEU A 117 14.93 -11.36 -7.95
N LYS A 118 15.28 -11.05 -6.69
CA LYS A 118 16.70 -10.97 -6.27
C LYS A 118 17.45 -12.27 -6.53
N LEU A 119 16.82 -13.41 -6.24
CA LEU A 119 17.40 -14.72 -6.49
C LEU A 119 17.54 -15.01 -7.98
N LEU A 120 16.53 -14.69 -8.79
CA LEU A 120 16.55 -14.89 -10.24
C LEU A 120 17.68 -14.07 -10.88
N PHE A 121 17.74 -12.76 -10.61
CA PHE A 121 18.77 -11.88 -11.15
C PHE A 121 20.18 -12.23 -10.68
N ALA A 122 20.35 -12.70 -9.45
CA ALA A 122 21.65 -13.16 -8.96
C ALA A 122 22.11 -14.49 -9.60
N ARG A 123 21.19 -15.31 -10.12
CA ARG A 123 21.51 -16.63 -10.67
C ARG A 123 21.70 -16.63 -12.18
N ILE A 124 20.85 -15.93 -12.92
CA ILE A 124 20.84 -15.96 -14.40
C ILE A 124 21.03 -14.57 -15.03
N GLY A 125 21.14 -13.51 -14.21
CA GLY A 125 21.33 -12.15 -14.71
C GLY A 125 22.72 -11.95 -15.31
N LYS A 126 22.78 -11.30 -16.47
CA LYS A 126 24.03 -10.99 -17.18
C LYS A 126 24.34 -9.52 -17.05
N THR A 127 25.58 -9.17 -16.70
CA THR A 127 26.02 -7.78 -16.57
C THR A 127 26.48 -7.25 -17.92
N TYR A 128 26.03 -6.05 -18.30
CA TYR A 128 26.42 -5.38 -19.53
C TYR A 128 27.11 -4.05 -19.24
N SER A 129 28.18 -3.75 -19.98
CA SER A 129 28.87 -2.47 -19.85
C SER A 129 27.98 -1.31 -20.33
N PRO A 130 27.85 -0.21 -19.56
CA PRO A 130 27.12 0.97 -20.01
C PRO A 130 27.84 1.76 -21.11
N ILE A 131 29.13 1.46 -21.37
CA ILE A 131 29.95 2.13 -22.39
C ILE A 131 29.78 1.43 -23.73
N SER A 132 30.07 0.13 -23.79
CA SER A 132 30.06 -0.64 -25.04
C SER A 132 28.77 -1.44 -25.29
N GLY A 133 27.93 -1.65 -24.27
CA GLY A 133 26.76 -2.52 -24.34
C GLY A 133 27.08 -4.02 -24.41
N LYS A 134 28.37 -4.40 -24.30
CA LYS A 134 28.80 -5.81 -24.34
C LYS A 134 28.65 -6.49 -22.98
N GLU A 135 28.47 -7.80 -23.00
CA GLU A 135 28.40 -8.64 -21.80
C GLU A 135 29.76 -8.64 -21.09
N VAL A 136 29.75 -8.32 -19.79
CA VAL A 136 30.92 -8.41 -18.91
C VAL A 136 31.09 -9.86 -18.51
N LYS A 137 32.26 -10.43 -18.79
CA LYS A 137 32.62 -11.80 -18.44
C LYS A 137 33.97 -11.78 -17.73
N LYS A 138 34.18 -12.81 -16.91
CA LYS A 138 35.50 -13.18 -16.40
C LYS A 138 35.95 -14.45 -17.08
N ASP A 139 37.23 -14.57 -17.33
CA ASP A 139 37.81 -15.77 -17.90
C ASP A 139 38.14 -16.75 -16.76
N THR A 140 37.23 -17.70 -16.53
CA THR A 140 37.49 -18.78 -15.56
C THR A 140 38.60 -19.70 -16.05
N VAL A 141 39.32 -20.32 -15.12
CA VAL A 141 40.37 -21.31 -15.46
C VAL A 141 39.83 -22.39 -16.38
N THR A 142 38.63 -22.94 -16.09
CA THR A 142 37.96 -23.94 -16.92
C THR A 142 37.72 -23.43 -18.34
N HIS A 143 37.21 -22.20 -18.51
CA HIS A 143 36.97 -21.63 -19.84
C HIS A 143 38.26 -21.50 -20.66
N ILE A 144 39.37 -21.10 -20.01
CA ILE A 144 40.67 -20.98 -20.69
C ILE A 144 41.17 -22.37 -21.07
N VAL A 145 41.11 -23.35 -20.16
CA VAL A 145 41.52 -24.72 -20.44
C VAL A 145 40.71 -25.32 -21.59
N ASP A 146 39.38 -25.21 -21.56
CA ASP A 146 38.49 -25.70 -22.63
C ASP A 146 38.82 -25.05 -23.98
N ARG A 147 39.15 -23.75 -23.97
CA ARG A 147 39.57 -23.04 -25.18
C ARG A 147 40.95 -23.49 -25.69
N LEU A 148 41.89 -23.77 -24.79
CA LEU A 148 43.23 -24.26 -25.14
C LEU A 148 43.19 -25.71 -25.66
N LEU A 149 42.27 -26.52 -25.16
CA LEU A 149 41.99 -27.88 -25.65
C LEU A 149 41.35 -27.92 -27.04
N ALA A 150 40.92 -26.77 -27.59
CA ALA A 150 40.40 -26.70 -28.95
C ALA A 150 41.50 -26.67 -30.03
N TYR A 151 42.78 -26.53 -29.64
CA TYR A 151 43.93 -26.52 -30.55
C TYR A 151 44.45 -27.94 -30.83
N GLU A 152 45.18 -28.12 -31.93
CA GLU A 152 45.72 -29.42 -32.33
C GLU A 152 46.79 -29.93 -31.36
N ASP A 153 46.92 -31.26 -31.28
CA ASP A 153 48.03 -31.95 -30.62
C ASP A 153 49.39 -31.38 -31.09
N ASP A 154 50.38 -31.38 -30.19
CA ASP A 154 51.73 -30.80 -30.38
C ASP A 154 51.79 -29.25 -30.40
N SER A 155 50.68 -28.54 -30.21
CA SER A 155 50.70 -27.09 -30.02
C SER A 155 51.48 -26.71 -28.76
N THR A 156 52.43 -25.77 -28.88
CA THR A 156 53.20 -25.29 -27.73
C THR A 156 52.50 -24.11 -27.08
N ILE A 157 52.12 -24.27 -25.81
CA ILE A 157 51.43 -23.26 -25.01
C ILE A 157 52.42 -22.71 -24.00
N THR A 158 52.59 -21.39 -23.97
CA THR A 158 53.38 -20.71 -22.93
C THR A 158 52.47 -19.81 -22.11
N ILE A 159 52.47 -20.00 -20.79
CA ILE A 159 51.62 -19.25 -19.86
C ILE A 159 52.49 -18.21 -19.17
N TYR A 160 52.03 -16.98 -19.21
CA TYR A 160 52.69 -15.82 -18.63
C TYR A 160 51.78 -15.11 -17.61
N SER A 161 52.43 -14.43 -16.68
CA SER A 161 51.81 -13.54 -15.69
C SER A 161 52.49 -12.17 -15.76
N PRO A 162 51.78 -11.03 -15.84
CA PRO A 162 52.42 -9.73 -15.78
C PRO A 162 53.12 -9.54 -14.43
N LEU A 163 54.34 -8.98 -14.45
CA LEU A 163 55.03 -8.61 -13.23
C LEU A 163 54.55 -7.24 -12.76
N ILE A 164 53.90 -7.20 -11.59
CA ILE A 164 53.32 -5.97 -11.05
C ILE A 164 54.32 -5.31 -10.07
N PRO A 165 54.73 -4.05 -10.28
CA PRO A 165 55.68 -3.37 -9.41
C PRO A 165 55.08 -3.11 -8.02
N THR A 166 55.65 -3.73 -6.98
CA THR A 166 55.20 -3.56 -5.59
C THR A 166 56.06 -2.56 -4.82
N ASN A 167 55.46 -1.70 -3.98
CA ASN A 167 56.18 -0.82 -3.03
C ASN A 167 57.28 0.09 -3.62
N LYS A 168 57.12 0.56 -4.87
CA LYS A 168 58.13 1.40 -5.59
C LYS A 168 59.52 0.74 -5.71
N ARG A 169 59.60 -0.59 -5.62
CA ARG A 169 60.86 -1.33 -5.80
C ARG A 169 61.38 -1.19 -7.22
N LYS A 170 62.69 -1.25 -7.35
CA LYS A 170 63.34 -1.22 -8.66
C LYS A 170 63.37 -2.61 -9.27
N LEU A 171 63.54 -2.68 -10.60
CA LEU A 171 63.45 -3.93 -11.34
C LEU A 171 64.30 -5.07 -10.76
N LYS A 172 65.58 -4.84 -10.44
CA LYS A 172 66.47 -5.90 -9.94
C LYS A 172 66.08 -6.43 -8.55
N GLU A 173 65.44 -5.60 -7.73
CA GLU A 173 64.97 -6.00 -6.41
C GLU A 173 63.76 -6.94 -6.53
N GLU A 174 62.82 -6.63 -7.42
CA GLU A 174 61.65 -7.47 -7.65
C GLU A 174 62.02 -8.79 -8.35
N LEU A 175 62.95 -8.76 -9.30
CA LEU A 175 63.51 -9.96 -9.94
C LEU A 175 64.21 -10.90 -8.95
N SER A 176 64.95 -10.35 -7.98
CA SER A 176 65.59 -11.16 -6.93
C SER A 176 64.55 -11.86 -6.05
N LEU A 177 63.42 -11.21 -5.79
CA LEU A 177 62.31 -11.79 -5.02
C LEU A 177 61.57 -12.87 -5.81
N LEU A 178 61.38 -12.70 -7.12
CA LEU A 178 60.84 -13.75 -7.99
C LEU A 178 61.72 -15.00 -8.00
N LEU A 179 63.04 -14.82 -8.02
CA LEU A 179 63.99 -15.93 -7.95
C LEU A 179 63.88 -16.67 -6.61
N GLN A 180 63.73 -15.94 -5.49
CA GLN A 180 63.47 -16.55 -4.17
C GLN A 180 62.14 -17.29 -4.10
N LYS A 181 61.12 -16.83 -4.84
CA LYS A 181 59.83 -17.53 -5.00
C LYS A 181 59.91 -18.77 -5.90
N GLY A 182 61.04 -19.00 -6.59
CA GLY A 182 61.28 -20.17 -7.44
C GLY A 182 61.04 -19.94 -8.93
N PHE A 183 60.73 -18.73 -9.38
CA PHE A 183 60.63 -18.41 -10.80
C PHE A 183 62.01 -18.26 -11.42
N VAL A 184 62.22 -18.86 -12.61
CA VAL A 184 63.55 -18.91 -13.26
C VAL A 184 63.62 -18.04 -14.51
N ARG A 185 62.48 -17.77 -15.16
CA ARG A 185 62.39 -17.15 -16.49
C ARG A 185 61.40 -16.00 -16.52
N ILE A 186 61.72 -14.97 -17.30
CA ILE A 186 60.86 -13.83 -17.60
C ILE A 186 60.88 -13.54 -19.10
N LYS A 187 59.81 -12.95 -19.63
CA LYS A 187 59.75 -12.33 -20.95
C LYS A 187 59.97 -10.83 -20.78
N HIS A 188 61.04 -10.32 -21.38
CA HIS A 188 61.39 -8.89 -21.39
C HIS A 188 61.79 -8.50 -22.82
N GLN A 189 61.19 -7.42 -23.35
CA GLN A 189 61.38 -6.97 -24.74
C GLN A 189 61.20 -8.10 -25.76
N ASP A 190 60.11 -8.87 -25.63
CA ASP A 190 59.75 -10.03 -26.48
C ASP A 190 60.76 -11.19 -26.51
N SER A 191 61.74 -11.21 -25.61
CA SER A 191 62.68 -12.31 -25.46
C SER A 191 62.55 -12.99 -24.09
N ILE A 192 62.52 -14.32 -24.07
CA ILE A 192 62.54 -15.10 -22.83
C ILE A 192 63.98 -15.18 -22.32
N GLN A 193 64.22 -14.65 -21.13
CA GLN A 193 65.53 -14.57 -20.49
C GLN A 193 65.49 -15.23 -19.11
N LYS A 194 66.62 -15.76 -18.64
CA LYS A 194 66.75 -16.26 -17.26
C LYS A 194 66.89 -15.08 -16.31
N ILE A 195 66.22 -15.11 -15.16
CA ILE A 195 66.26 -14.01 -14.19
C ILE A 195 67.70 -13.70 -13.75
N GLU A 196 68.51 -14.73 -13.49
CA GLU A 196 69.94 -14.60 -13.14
C GLU A 196 70.73 -13.79 -14.19
N SER A 197 70.52 -14.08 -15.47
CA SER A 197 71.21 -13.38 -16.56
C SER A 197 70.85 -11.90 -16.65
N VAL A 198 69.62 -11.53 -16.25
CA VAL A 198 69.16 -10.13 -16.23
C VAL A 198 69.69 -9.39 -15.00
N LEU A 199 69.83 -10.08 -13.85
CA LEU A 199 70.42 -9.51 -12.64
C LEU A 199 71.91 -9.18 -12.84
N GLU A 200 72.66 -10.08 -13.49
CA GLU A 200 74.10 -9.96 -13.76
C GLU A 200 74.43 -8.96 -14.87
N ASN A 201 73.51 -8.71 -15.80
CA ASN A 201 73.73 -7.77 -16.90
C ASN A 201 73.83 -6.32 -16.39
N LYS A 202 74.98 -5.68 -16.65
CA LYS A 202 75.27 -4.28 -16.26
C LYS A 202 74.59 -3.25 -17.16
N GLU A 203 74.14 -3.64 -18.34
CA GLU A 203 73.45 -2.77 -19.30
C GLU A 203 71.96 -2.57 -18.96
N VAL A 204 71.37 -3.48 -18.17
CA VAL A 204 69.99 -3.38 -17.71
C VAL A 204 69.92 -2.39 -16.54
N ALA A 205 69.39 -1.19 -16.81
CA ALA A 205 69.20 -0.16 -15.81
C ALA A 205 68.27 -0.63 -14.68
N ASN A 206 68.67 -0.44 -13.43
CA ASN A 206 67.83 -0.71 -12.26
C ASN A 206 66.84 0.45 -12.05
N SER A 207 65.93 0.62 -13.00
CA SER A 207 64.91 1.67 -13.03
C SER A 207 63.56 1.15 -12.52
N THR A 208 62.62 2.09 -12.35
CA THR A 208 61.19 1.76 -12.22
C THR A 208 60.67 1.23 -13.55
N PHE A 209 59.83 0.20 -13.50
CA PHE A 209 59.15 -0.38 -14.65
C PHE A 209 57.63 -0.25 -14.48
N LYS A 210 56.89 -0.34 -15.58
CA LYS A 210 55.43 -0.31 -15.61
C LYS A 210 54.87 -1.71 -15.71
N GLU A 211 53.62 -1.85 -15.32
CA GLU A 211 52.81 -3.05 -15.56
C GLU A 211 52.74 -3.32 -17.07
N GLY A 212 52.98 -4.58 -17.47
CA GLY A 212 53.03 -5.01 -18.87
C GLY A 212 54.40 -4.92 -19.55
N ASP A 213 55.42 -4.33 -18.91
CA ASP A 213 56.79 -4.27 -19.46
C ASP A 213 57.51 -5.64 -19.38
N ILE A 214 57.13 -6.46 -18.39
CA ILE A 214 57.76 -7.74 -18.05
C ILE A 214 56.70 -8.75 -17.67
N TYR A 215 56.87 -9.97 -18.18
CA TYR A 215 56.01 -11.09 -17.82
C TYR A 215 56.83 -12.23 -17.21
N ILE A 216 56.33 -12.81 -16.13
CA ILE A 216 56.84 -14.04 -15.51
C ILE A 216 56.43 -15.21 -16.40
N VAL A 217 57.36 -16.09 -16.75
CA VAL A 217 57.03 -17.34 -17.44
C VAL A 217 56.65 -18.36 -16.38
N ILE A 218 55.37 -18.74 -16.33
CA ILE A 218 54.84 -19.67 -15.34
C ILE A 218 55.12 -21.11 -15.78
N ASP A 219 54.67 -21.47 -16.98
CA ASP A 219 54.91 -22.79 -17.54
C ASP A 219 54.94 -22.76 -19.07
N ARG A 220 55.55 -23.78 -19.66
CA ARG A 220 55.54 -24.06 -21.11
C ARG A 220 55.21 -25.52 -21.32
N ILE A 221 54.06 -25.78 -21.91
CA ILE A 221 53.43 -27.10 -22.01
C ILE A 221 53.23 -27.43 -23.49
N MET A 222 53.48 -28.69 -23.87
CA MET A 222 53.05 -29.20 -25.18
C MET A 222 51.70 -29.90 -25.00
N LEU A 223 50.75 -29.57 -25.86
CA LEU A 223 49.40 -30.12 -25.77
C LEU A 223 49.38 -31.57 -26.25
N ASP A 224 48.92 -32.49 -25.40
CA ASP A 224 48.76 -33.93 -25.70
C ASP A 224 47.40 -34.50 -25.27
N HIS A 225 46.46 -33.61 -24.89
CA HIS A 225 45.09 -33.91 -24.43
C HIS A 225 44.98 -34.95 -23.29
N SER A 226 46.06 -35.22 -22.56
CA SER A 226 46.04 -36.11 -21.39
C SER A 226 45.47 -35.42 -20.14
N ASP A 227 44.88 -36.21 -19.23
CA ASP A 227 44.37 -35.70 -17.94
C ASP A 227 45.47 -34.97 -17.12
N ASP A 228 46.71 -35.45 -17.21
CA ASP A 228 47.87 -34.82 -16.56
C ASP A 228 48.17 -33.44 -17.14
N THR A 229 48.09 -33.29 -18.46
CA THR A 229 48.26 -32.00 -19.15
C THR A 229 47.13 -31.04 -18.84
N ILE A 230 45.88 -31.52 -18.74
CA ILE A 230 44.72 -30.70 -18.35
C ILE A 230 44.89 -30.15 -16.93
N ASN A 231 45.24 -31.00 -15.97
CA ASN A 231 45.48 -30.58 -14.58
C ASN A 231 46.65 -29.58 -14.49
N ARG A 232 47.74 -29.84 -15.22
CA ARG A 232 48.91 -28.96 -15.26
C ARG A 232 48.60 -27.59 -15.89
N LEU A 233 47.77 -27.54 -16.93
CA LEU A 233 47.27 -26.29 -17.50
C LEU A 233 46.45 -25.51 -16.48
N ALA A 234 45.52 -26.17 -15.79
CA ALA A 234 44.68 -25.55 -14.77
C ALA A 234 45.51 -24.94 -13.62
N ASP A 235 46.47 -25.71 -13.07
CA ASP A 235 47.36 -25.25 -11.99
C ASP A 235 48.26 -24.08 -12.43
N SER A 236 48.75 -24.13 -13.68
CA SER A 236 49.60 -23.07 -14.24
C SER A 236 48.82 -21.78 -14.48
N ILE A 237 47.60 -21.86 -15.00
CA ILE A 237 46.72 -20.69 -15.18
C ILE A 237 46.33 -20.10 -13.81
N GLN A 238 46.04 -20.94 -12.81
CA GLN A 238 45.73 -20.47 -11.46
C GLN A 238 46.94 -19.77 -10.81
N THR A 239 48.15 -20.29 -11.03
CA THR A 239 49.40 -19.66 -10.57
C THR A 239 49.63 -18.32 -11.28
N ALA A 240 49.35 -18.25 -12.59
CA ALA A 240 49.45 -17.02 -13.36
C ALA A 240 48.48 -15.95 -12.83
N TYR A 241 47.23 -16.30 -12.56
CA TYR A 241 46.28 -15.37 -11.95
C TYR A 241 46.69 -14.92 -10.56
N PHE A 242 47.22 -15.81 -9.72
CA PHE A 242 47.66 -15.43 -8.37
C PHE A 242 48.80 -14.41 -8.39
N GLU A 243 49.84 -14.63 -9.19
CA GLU A 243 50.98 -13.71 -9.28
C GLU A 243 50.65 -12.44 -10.07
N GLY A 244 49.81 -12.56 -11.11
CA GLY A 244 49.37 -11.47 -11.98
C GLY A 244 48.19 -10.66 -11.44
N LYS A 245 47.78 -10.89 -10.18
CA LYS A 245 46.60 -10.29 -9.54
C LYS A 245 45.35 -10.32 -10.44
N GLY A 246 45.13 -11.46 -11.07
CA GLY A 246 43.98 -11.73 -11.91
C GLY A 246 44.20 -11.61 -13.41
N GLU A 247 45.42 -11.29 -13.87
CA GLU A 247 45.76 -11.21 -15.29
C GLU A 247 46.63 -12.39 -15.73
N CYS A 248 46.30 -12.98 -16.88
CA CYS A 248 47.03 -14.06 -17.49
C CYS A 248 47.22 -13.78 -18.99
N LEU A 249 48.42 -14.05 -19.50
CA LEU A 249 48.70 -13.98 -20.94
C LEU A 249 49.12 -15.37 -21.40
N VAL A 250 48.46 -15.91 -22.40
CA VAL A 250 48.77 -17.22 -22.98
C VAL A 250 49.20 -17.05 -24.42
N GLU A 251 50.31 -17.67 -24.79
CA GLU A 251 50.83 -17.68 -26.16
C GLU A 251 50.73 -19.09 -26.73
N VAL A 252 50.04 -19.24 -27.85
CA VAL A 252 49.86 -20.50 -28.58
C VAL A 252 50.41 -20.30 -29.99
N ASN A 253 51.44 -21.05 -30.37
CA ASN A 253 52.04 -21.00 -31.71
C ASN A 253 52.35 -19.56 -32.23
N SER A 254 52.81 -18.69 -31.32
CA SER A 254 53.11 -17.26 -31.55
C SER A 254 51.91 -16.30 -31.66
N GLU A 255 50.69 -16.76 -31.42
CA GLU A 255 49.52 -15.89 -31.17
C GLU A 255 49.33 -15.68 -29.65
N SER A 256 49.09 -14.43 -29.25
CA SER A 256 48.97 -14.04 -27.83
C SER A 256 47.52 -13.72 -27.46
N PHE A 257 47.04 -14.33 -26.38
CA PHE A 257 45.70 -14.12 -25.81
C PHE A 257 45.83 -13.62 -24.38
N SER A 258 45.19 -12.49 -24.07
CA SER A 258 45.10 -11.98 -22.70
C SER A 258 43.76 -12.39 -22.10
N PHE A 259 43.81 -12.85 -20.86
CA PHE A 259 42.67 -13.27 -20.05
C PHE A 259 42.71 -12.56 -18.70
N SER A 260 41.53 -12.28 -18.16
CA SER A 260 41.38 -11.65 -16.84
C SER A 260 40.31 -12.37 -16.02
N ASP A 261 40.63 -12.71 -14.77
CA ASP A 261 39.64 -13.22 -13.81
C ASP A 261 38.84 -12.09 -13.13
N LYS A 262 39.26 -10.83 -13.35
CA LYS A 262 38.57 -9.64 -12.86
C LYS A 262 37.28 -9.47 -13.65
N PHE A 263 36.20 -9.14 -12.94
CA PHE A 263 34.92 -8.83 -13.57
C PHE A 263 34.94 -7.39 -14.09
N GLU A 264 35.65 -7.15 -15.20
CA GLU A 264 35.89 -5.82 -15.76
C GLU A 264 35.69 -5.76 -17.28
N LEU A 265 35.30 -4.57 -17.77
CA LEU A 265 35.20 -4.28 -19.20
C LEU A 265 35.26 -2.77 -19.42
N ASP A 266 35.82 -2.34 -20.55
CA ASP A 266 35.94 -0.92 -20.93
C ASP A 266 36.63 -0.03 -19.87
N GLY A 267 37.58 -0.60 -19.11
CA GLY A 267 38.28 0.10 -18.04
C GLY A 267 37.45 0.32 -16.77
N MET A 268 36.30 -0.34 -16.65
CA MET A 268 35.46 -0.35 -15.45
C MET A 268 35.46 -1.73 -14.80
N THR A 269 35.67 -1.78 -13.49
CA THR A 269 35.43 -2.99 -12.69
C THR A 269 33.97 -3.02 -12.23
N PHE A 270 33.33 -4.16 -12.35
CA PHE A 270 31.94 -4.40 -11.98
C PHE A 270 31.86 -5.29 -10.73
N GLU A 271 30.74 -5.21 -10.04
CA GLU A 271 30.44 -6.08 -8.90
C GLU A 271 29.72 -7.34 -9.39
N GLU A 272 30.02 -8.48 -8.78
CA GLU A 272 29.32 -9.72 -9.11
C GLU A 272 27.88 -9.71 -8.56
N PRO A 273 26.88 -10.08 -9.38
CA PRO A 273 25.48 -10.11 -8.95
C PRO A 273 25.25 -11.13 -7.83
N THR A 274 24.99 -10.66 -6.61
CA THR A 274 24.54 -11.49 -5.47
C THR A 274 23.12 -11.10 -5.04
N PRO A 275 22.38 -11.93 -4.28
CA PRO A 275 21.04 -11.53 -3.83
C PRO A 275 21.04 -10.23 -3.01
N ASN A 276 22.11 -9.96 -2.26
CA ASN A 276 22.28 -8.71 -1.51
C ASN A 276 22.54 -7.50 -2.43
N PHE A 277 23.16 -7.71 -3.59
CA PHE A 277 23.37 -6.67 -4.62
C PHE A 277 22.05 -6.06 -5.09
N PHE A 278 20.98 -6.87 -5.09
CA PHE A 278 19.63 -6.47 -5.46
C PHE A 278 18.74 -6.13 -4.26
N SER A 279 19.27 -6.00 -3.06
CA SER A 279 18.48 -5.69 -1.86
C SER A 279 18.66 -4.22 -1.45
N PHE A 280 17.62 -3.39 -1.63
CA PHE A 280 17.64 -2.00 -1.17
C PHE A 280 17.52 -1.86 0.36
N ASN A 281 17.22 -2.95 1.08
CA ASN A 281 17.26 -2.97 2.55
C ASN A 281 18.67 -3.25 3.10
N ASN A 282 19.60 -3.69 2.23
CA ASN A 282 20.99 -3.92 2.58
C ASN A 282 21.85 -2.76 2.03
N PRO A 283 22.73 -2.14 2.84
CA PRO A 283 23.64 -1.09 2.35
C PRO A 283 24.45 -1.47 1.10
N TYR A 284 24.71 -2.77 0.89
CA TYR A 284 25.42 -3.27 -0.29
C TYR A 284 24.65 -3.08 -1.60
N GLY A 285 23.32 -3.24 -1.60
CA GLY A 285 22.46 -3.08 -2.78
C GLY A 285 21.71 -1.75 -2.85
N ALA A 286 21.62 -1.05 -1.72
CA ALA A 286 20.93 0.23 -1.61
C ALA A 286 21.59 1.35 -2.41
N CYS A 287 20.78 2.25 -2.96
CA CYS A 287 21.24 3.51 -3.54
C CYS A 287 22.04 4.31 -2.51
N LYS A 288 23.26 4.75 -2.85
CA LYS A 288 24.15 5.47 -1.94
C LYS A 288 23.60 6.83 -1.51
N ARG A 289 22.89 7.55 -2.39
CA ARG A 289 22.30 8.86 -2.06
C ARG A 289 21.08 8.82 -1.17
N CYS A 290 20.20 7.85 -1.33
CA CYS A 290 18.95 7.77 -0.56
C CYS A 290 18.91 6.60 0.43
N GLU A 291 19.99 5.86 0.60
CA GLU A 291 20.11 4.73 1.54
C GLU A 291 18.94 3.74 1.44
N GLY A 292 18.48 3.45 0.21
CA GLY A 292 17.38 2.52 -0.03
C GLY A 292 15.96 3.04 0.26
N TYR A 293 15.78 4.31 0.62
CA TYR A 293 14.45 4.90 0.81
C TYR A 293 13.74 5.27 -0.50
N GLY A 294 14.49 5.42 -1.60
CA GLY A 294 13.99 5.83 -2.92
C GLY A 294 13.61 7.31 -2.99
N LYS A 295 13.41 7.99 -1.86
CA LYS A 295 13.10 9.41 -1.77
C LYS A 295 14.14 10.17 -0.95
N ILE A 296 14.32 11.44 -1.27
CA ILE A 296 15.16 12.39 -0.53
C ILE A 296 14.36 13.66 -0.20
N ILE A 297 14.80 14.40 0.82
CA ILE A 297 14.29 15.76 1.03
C ILE A 297 14.93 16.63 -0.05
N GLY A 298 14.10 17.11 -0.98
CA GLY A 298 14.52 17.89 -2.13
C GLY A 298 13.50 18.97 -2.46
N ILE A 299 13.77 19.76 -3.49
CA ILE A 299 12.80 20.73 -4.01
C ILE A 299 11.68 19.96 -4.70
N ASP A 300 10.46 20.14 -4.21
CA ASP A 300 9.27 19.48 -4.72
C ASP A 300 8.70 20.27 -5.90
N PRO A 301 8.72 19.70 -7.13
CA PRO A 301 8.19 20.37 -8.32
C PRO A 301 6.75 20.82 -8.17
N ASP A 302 5.93 20.06 -7.43
CA ASP A 302 4.52 20.34 -7.25
C ASP A 302 4.30 21.48 -6.23
N LEU A 303 5.22 21.70 -5.29
CA LEU A 303 5.20 22.89 -4.43
C LEU A 303 5.68 24.14 -5.18
N VAL A 304 6.63 23.99 -6.11
CA VAL A 304 7.16 25.08 -6.93
C VAL A 304 6.15 25.55 -7.98
N ILE A 305 5.40 24.61 -8.56
CA ILE A 305 4.38 24.87 -9.58
C ILE A 305 3.06 24.25 -9.11
N PRO A 306 2.39 24.87 -8.13
CA PRO A 306 1.22 24.30 -7.46
C PRO A 306 -0.05 24.33 -8.30
N ASP A 307 -0.07 25.16 -9.34
CA ASP A 307 -1.18 25.30 -10.26
C ASP A 307 -0.64 25.18 -11.69
N LYS A 308 -0.69 23.96 -12.21
CA LYS A 308 -0.16 23.62 -13.53
C LYS A 308 -1.08 24.07 -14.67
N SER A 309 -2.30 24.54 -14.35
CA SER A 309 -3.23 25.13 -15.32
C SER A 309 -2.79 26.53 -15.77
N ARG A 310 -2.06 27.27 -14.91
CA ARG A 310 -1.57 28.62 -15.21
C ARG A 310 -0.44 28.61 -16.23
N SER A 311 -0.37 29.68 -17.01
CA SER A 311 0.78 29.96 -17.87
C SER A 311 1.98 30.42 -17.04
N VAL A 312 3.18 30.32 -17.63
CA VAL A 312 4.40 30.86 -17.00
C VAL A 312 4.27 32.36 -16.79
N TYR A 313 3.66 33.06 -17.76
CA TYR A 313 3.38 34.50 -17.67
C TYR A 313 2.43 34.85 -16.52
N ASP A 314 1.38 34.07 -16.29
CA ASP A 314 0.38 34.29 -15.23
C ASP A 314 0.82 33.77 -13.84
N GLY A 315 2.12 33.56 -13.66
CA GLY A 315 2.72 33.20 -12.38
C GLY A 315 2.50 31.75 -11.98
N ALA A 316 2.57 30.79 -12.92
CA ALA A 316 2.59 29.36 -12.60
C ALA A 316 3.69 29.00 -11.57
N ILE A 317 4.85 29.66 -11.66
CA ILE A 317 6.01 29.44 -10.78
C ILE A 317 5.82 30.21 -9.46
N ALA A 318 5.40 29.52 -8.40
CA ALA A 318 5.13 30.09 -7.08
C ALA A 318 6.30 30.86 -6.46
N PRO A 319 7.56 30.37 -6.45
CA PRO A 319 8.66 31.11 -5.82
C PRO A 319 9.02 32.41 -6.53
N TRP A 320 8.61 32.59 -7.79
CA TRP A 320 8.86 33.81 -8.55
C TRP A 320 7.70 34.81 -8.48
N ARG A 321 6.69 34.57 -7.63
CA ARG A 321 5.63 35.53 -7.37
C ARG A 321 6.14 36.67 -6.47
N GLY A 322 5.74 37.91 -6.77
CA GLY A 322 6.05 39.11 -5.99
C GLY A 322 7.23 39.93 -6.53
N GLU A 323 7.44 41.13 -5.96
CA GLU A 323 8.31 42.16 -6.56
C GLU A 323 9.79 41.76 -6.66
N LYS A 324 10.34 41.15 -5.61
CA LYS A 324 11.79 40.88 -5.54
C LYS A 324 12.21 39.64 -6.33
N MET A 325 11.40 38.58 -6.24
CA MET A 325 11.69 37.30 -6.91
C MET A 325 11.11 37.24 -8.33
N GLY A 326 10.14 38.10 -8.66
CA GLY A 326 9.59 38.26 -10.01
C GLY A 326 10.61 38.70 -11.05
N LEU A 327 11.74 39.28 -10.65
CA LEU A 327 12.86 39.59 -11.54
C LEU A 327 13.38 38.36 -12.31
N TRP A 328 13.27 37.16 -11.74
CA TRP A 328 13.62 35.90 -12.43
C TRP A 328 12.64 35.59 -13.55
N LEU A 329 11.35 35.74 -13.28
CA LEU A 329 10.29 35.56 -14.28
C LEU A 329 10.40 36.62 -15.39
N GLU A 330 10.65 37.89 -15.06
CA GLU A 330 10.84 38.96 -16.05
C GLU A 330 11.99 38.66 -17.01
N LYS A 331 13.11 38.14 -16.50
CA LYS A 331 14.27 37.75 -17.33
C LYS A 331 13.92 36.61 -18.28
N LEU A 332 13.13 35.63 -17.84
CA LEU A 332 12.64 34.55 -18.69
C LEU A 332 11.73 35.10 -19.79
N VAL A 333 10.71 35.89 -19.42
CA VAL A 333 9.72 36.47 -20.34
C VAL A 333 10.39 37.34 -21.41
N ARG A 334 11.35 38.20 -21.03
CA ARG A 334 12.08 39.06 -21.99
C ARG A 334 12.93 38.28 -23.00
N ASN A 335 13.41 37.09 -22.63
CA ASN A 335 14.29 36.29 -23.48
C ASN A 335 13.58 35.11 -24.15
N ALA A 336 12.31 34.85 -23.85
CA ALA A 336 11.55 33.70 -24.34
C ALA A 336 11.54 33.59 -25.87
N LEU A 337 11.46 34.72 -26.58
CA LEU A 337 11.50 34.76 -28.05
C LEU A 337 12.83 34.28 -28.66
N LYS A 338 13.94 34.32 -27.92
CA LYS A 338 15.27 33.91 -28.43
C LYS A 338 15.42 32.40 -28.58
N PHE A 339 14.56 31.63 -27.92
CA PHE A 339 14.58 30.16 -27.94
C PHE A 339 13.18 29.56 -28.09
N ASP A 340 12.25 30.36 -28.62
CA ASP A 340 10.87 30.00 -28.96
C ASP A 340 10.09 29.32 -27.83
N PHE A 341 10.07 29.95 -26.65
CA PHE A 341 9.39 29.41 -25.48
C PHE A 341 7.95 29.97 -25.33
N PRO A 342 6.91 29.11 -25.25
CA PRO A 342 5.52 29.55 -25.18
C PRO A 342 5.13 29.99 -23.76
N ILE A 343 5.32 31.29 -23.46
CA ILE A 343 5.09 31.85 -22.11
C ILE A 343 3.60 31.92 -21.69
N HIS A 344 2.68 32.02 -22.64
CA HIS A 344 1.22 32.12 -22.39
C HIS A 344 0.53 30.76 -22.41
N ARG A 345 1.25 29.69 -22.73
CA ARG A 345 0.71 28.34 -22.68
C ARG A 345 0.72 27.85 -21.24
N SER A 346 -0.33 27.12 -20.85
CA SER A 346 -0.43 26.44 -19.57
C SER A 346 0.82 25.57 -19.32
N TYR A 347 1.31 25.50 -18.08
CA TYR A 347 2.45 24.63 -17.75
C TYR A 347 2.18 23.16 -18.13
N SER A 348 0.93 22.72 -17.99
CA SER A 348 0.52 21.36 -18.34
C SER A 348 0.61 21.02 -19.83
N ASP A 349 0.47 22.02 -20.71
CA ASP A 349 0.55 21.85 -22.18
C ASP A 349 1.99 22.04 -22.71
N LEU A 350 2.95 22.34 -21.83
CA LEU A 350 4.37 22.39 -22.20
C LEU A 350 4.89 20.97 -22.46
N THR A 351 5.74 20.84 -23.48
CA THR A 351 6.45 19.58 -23.72
C THR A 351 7.41 19.27 -22.57
N LYS A 352 7.75 17.99 -22.34
CA LYS A 352 8.71 17.60 -21.29
C LYS A 352 10.04 18.34 -21.41
N ALA A 353 10.53 18.57 -22.62
CA ALA A 353 11.74 19.35 -22.88
C ALA A 353 11.58 20.83 -22.48
N GLN A 354 10.44 21.46 -22.78
CA GLN A 354 10.15 22.83 -22.34
C GLN A 354 10.03 22.93 -20.82
N GLN A 355 9.39 21.96 -20.18
CA GLN A 355 9.34 21.89 -18.72
C GLN A 355 10.73 21.75 -18.12
N GLU A 356 11.58 20.88 -18.68
CA GLU A 356 12.96 20.69 -18.24
C GLU A 356 13.80 21.98 -18.37
N VAL A 357 13.63 22.74 -19.46
CA VAL A 357 14.30 24.04 -19.65
C VAL A 357 14.00 25.02 -18.52
N LEU A 358 12.78 25.04 -17.95
CA LEU A 358 12.46 25.89 -16.79
C LEU A 358 13.30 25.54 -15.55
N TRP A 359 13.65 24.26 -15.40
CA TRP A 359 14.45 23.76 -14.29
C TRP A 359 15.95 23.96 -14.52
N THR A 360 16.45 23.53 -15.69
CA THR A 360 17.89 23.57 -16.02
C THR A 360 18.36 24.97 -16.42
N GLY A 361 17.47 25.81 -16.93
CA GLY A 361 17.83 27.07 -17.58
C GLY A 361 18.46 26.84 -18.96
N ASN A 362 18.96 27.94 -19.55
CA ASN A 362 19.71 27.92 -20.80
C ASN A 362 20.72 29.09 -20.84
N LYS A 363 21.31 29.37 -22.02
CA LYS A 363 22.26 30.49 -22.18
C LYS A 363 21.65 31.88 -21.90
N TYR A 364 20.33 32.02 -22.02
CA TYR A 364 19.62 33.30 -21.95
C TYR A 364 18.96 33.57 -20.60
N PHE A 365 18.70 32.55 -19.77
CA PHE A 365 18.17 32.71 -18.41
C PHE A 365 18.64 31.58 -17.49
N ARG A 366 18.69 31.88 -16.19
CA ARG A 366 19.00 30.91 -15.12
C ARG A 366 17.74 30.20 -14.66
N GLY A 367 17.80 28.88 -14.55
CA GLY A 367 16.64 28.03 -14.25
C GLY A 367 16.28 27.98 -12.77
N LEU A 368 15.26 27.19 -12.43
CA LEU A 368 14.87 26.93 -11.04
C LEU A 368 15.98 26.25 -10.24
N ASN A 369 16.79 25.38 -10.85
CA ASN A 369 17.92 24.74 -10.18
C ASN A 369 18.94 25.78 -9.68
N ASP A 370 19.28 26.76 -10.52
CA ASP A 370 20.19 27.86 -10.15
C ASP A 370 19.56 28.75 -9.08
N PHE A 371 18.26 29.03 -9.19
CA PHE A 371 17.51 29.80 -8.21
C PHE A 371 17.56 29.14 -6.82
N PHE A 372 17.27 27.84 -6.74
CA PHE A 372 17.32 27.11 -5.47
C PHE A 372 18.74 26.94 -4.95
N ALA A 373 19.74 26.77 -5.80
CA ALA A 373 21.15 26.78 -5.40
C ALA A 373 21.53 28.13 -4.74
N GLU A 374 21.11 29.26 -5.32
CA GLU A 374 21.34 30.59 -4.73
C GLU A 374 20.63 30.76 -3.37
N LEU A 375 19.42 30.19 -3.22
CA LEU A 375 18.71 30.16 -1.94
C LEU A 375 19.44 29.31 -0.88
N GLU A 376 20.00 28.18 -1.29
CA GLU A 376 20.74 27.26 -0.41
C GLU A 376 22.05 27.90 0.11
N GLU A 377 22.79 28.60 -0.76
CA GLU A 377 23.97 29.38 -0.38
C GLU A 377 23.64 30.49 0.63
N GLN A 378 22.45 31.09 0.54
CA GLN A 378 22.02 32.19 1.41
C GLN A 378 21.19 31.75 2.63
N THR A 379 21.23 30.47 3.01
CA THR A 379 20.49 29.88 4.15
C THR A 379 20.80 30.48 5.52
N TYR A 380 21.90 31.26 5.63
CA TYR A 380 22.21 32.05 6.82
C TYR A 380 21.16 33.15 7.09
N LYS A 381 20.43 33.64 6.07
CA LYS A 381 19.30 34.56 6.26
C LYS A 381 18.00 33.78 6.49
N ILE A 382 17.27 34.16 7.54
CA ILE A 382 16.04 33.48 7.97
C ILE A 382 14.98 33.47 6.85
N GLN A 383 14.78 34.57 6.12
CA GLN A 383 13.77 34.61 5.05
C GLN A 383 14.01 33.57 3.94
N TYR A 384 15.27 33.31 3.57
CA TYR A 384 15.59 32.31 2.54
C TYR A 384 15.43 30.90 3.06
N ARG A 385 15.76 30.65 4.34
CA ARG A 385 15.49 29.37 4.99
C ARG A 385 14.00 29.04 5.06
N VAL A 386 13.18 30.03 5.41
CA VAL A 386 11.71 29.89 5.44
C VAL A 386 11.16 29.66 4.03
N MET A 387 11.67 30.39 3.04
CA MET A 387 11.26 30.22 1.64
C MET A 387 11.61 28.83 1.11
N LEU A 388 12.85 28.37 1.33
CA LEU A 388 13.32 27.05 0.94
C LEU A 388 12.48 25.93 1.59
N SER A 389 12.14 26.09 2.88
CA SER A 389 11.29 25.14 3.62
C SER A 389 9.91 24.97 3.00
N ARG A 390 9.31 26.05 2.46
CA ARG A 390 7.98 26.01 1.80
C ARG A 390 7.94 25.18 0.52
N TYR A 391 9.09 25.00 -0.13
CA TYR A 391 9.19 24.30 -1.42
C TYR A 391 9.95 22.98 -1.32
N ARG A 392 10.34 22.56 -0.11
CA ARG A 392 10.99 21.28 0.13
C ARG A 392 9.96 20.21 0.47
N GLY A 393 10.09 19.06 -0.18
CA GLY A 393 9.23 17.89 0.01
C GLY A 393 10.01 16.59 -0.13
N LYS A 394 9.30 15.47 0.01
CA LYS A 394 9.87 14.14 -0.24
C LYS A 394 9.79 13.84 -1.74
N THR A 395 10.90 14.05 -2.43
CA THR A 395 11.01 13.84 -3.88
C THR A 395 11.72 12.54 -4.19
N ASP A 396 11.48 12.00 -5.37
CA ASP A 396 12.19 10.80 -5.83
C ASP A 396 13.68 11.08 -5.94
N CYS A 397 14.49 10.12 -5.51
CA CYS A 397 15.94 10.23 -5.56
C CYS A 397 16.38 10.36 -7.02
N PRO A 398 17.16 11.40 -7.40
CA PRO A 398 17.58 11.59 -8.79
C PRO A 398 18.53 10.51 -9.29
N GLU A 399 19.26 9.85 -8.38
CA GLU A 399 20.27 8.84 -8.73
C GLU A 399 19.61 7.50 -9.11
N CYS A 400 18.72 6.98 -8.26
CA CYS A 400 18.02 5.73 -8.51
C CYS A 400 16.63 5.90 -9.13
N LYS A 401 16.17 7.14 -9.35
CA LYS A 401 14.82 7.47 -9.87
C LYS A 401 13.69 6.77 -9.10
N GLY A 402 13.82 6.68 -7.78
CA GLY A 402 12.83 6.03 -6.91
C GLY A 402 12.92 4.51 -6.82
N THR A 403 13.82 3.84 -7.56
CA THR A 403 13.97 2.36 -7.53
C THR A 403 14.69 1.84 -6.28
N ARG A 404 15.32 2.72 -5.50
CA ARG A 404 16.01 2.44 -4.23
C ARG A 404 17.32 1.67 -4.36
N LEU A 405 17.65 1.16 -5.54
CA LEU A 405 18.85 0.39 -5.80
C LEU A 405 20.02 1.25 -6.26
N ARG A 406 21.22 0.72 -6.07
CA ARG A 406 22.45 1.24 -6.66
C ARG A 406 22.38 1.26 -8.20
N LYS A 407 23.05 2.23 -8.83
CA LYS A 407 22.95 2.50 -10.27
C LYS A 407 23.40 1.31 -11.13
N ASP A 408 24.46 0.63 -10.70
CA ASP A 408 25.03 -0.55 -11.35
C ASP A 408 24.13 -1.79 -11.29
N ALA A 409 23.09 -1.81 -10.45
CA ALA A 409 22.06 -2.85 -10.53
C ALA A 409 21.29 -2.81 -11.86
N SER A 410 21.22 -1.65 -12.53
CA SER A 410 20.60 -1.51 -13.86
C SER A 410 21.42 -2.15 -15.00
N PHE A 411 22.69 -2.49 -14.74
CA PHE A 411 23.56 -3.12 -15.72
C PHE A 411 23.33 -4.63 -15.82
N VAL A 412 22.72 -5.23 -14.81
CA VAL A 412 22.39 -6.66 -14.80
C VAL A 412 21.01 -6.86 -15.43
N LYS A 413 20.96 -7.65 -16.50
CA LYS A 413 19.75 -7.83 -17.32
C LYS A 413 19.44 -9.29 -17.58
N ILE A 414 18.15 -9.58 -17.75
CA ILE A 414 17.59 -10.82 -18.27
C ILE A 414 16.72 -10.43 -19.48
N ASN A 415 17.04 -10.92 -20.68
CA ASN A 415 16.41 -10.52 -21.94
C ASN A 415 16.22 -9.00 -22.07
N ASP A 416 17.32 -8.25 -21.92
CA ASP A 416 17.37 -6.78 -22.01
C ASP A 416 16.66 -5.99 -20.90
N HIS A 417 15.98 -6.65 -19.97
CA HIS A 417 15.31 -6.00 -18.84
C HIS A 417 16.14 -6.11 -17.55
N SER A 418 16.39 -4.96 -16.90
CA SER A 418 16.98 -4.92 -15.56
C SER A 418 15.93 -5.09 -14.47
N ILE A 419 16.35 -5.41 -13.25
CA ILE A 419 15.44 -5.47 -12.10
C ILE A 419 14.77 -4.11 -11.84
N THR A 420 15.48 -3.01 -12.11
CA THR A 420 14.96 -1.65 -11.96
C THR A 420 13.83 -1.33 -12.95
N ASP A 421 13.87 -1.93 -14.15
CA ASP A 421 12.80 -1.77 -15.14
C ASP A 421 11.56 -2.56 -14.71
N ILE A 422 11.75 -3.80 -14.27
CA ILE A 422 10.68 -4.71 -13.87
C ILE A 422 9.89 -4.16 -12.68
N VAL A 423 10.55 -3.57 -11.68
CA VAL A 423 9.82 -3.06 -10.50
C VAL A 423 8.98 -1.81 -10.77
N LEU A 424 9.26 -1.10 -11.86
CA LEU A 424 8.50 0.09 -12.28
C LEU A 424 7.39 -0.25 -13.29
N MET A 425 7.43 -1.44 -13.88
CA MET A 425 6.43 -1.92 -14.84
C MET A 425 5.11 -2.27 -14.13
N PRO A 426 3.95 -2.05 -14.78
CA PRO A 426 2.67 -2.60 -14.33
C PRO A 426 2.71 -4.14 -14.19
N LEU A 427 1.93 -4.69 -13.27
CA LEU A 427 1.96 -6.13 -12.99
C LEU A 427 1.43 -6.99 -14.15
N ASP A 428 0.49 -6.51 -14.96
CA ASP A 428 0.03 -7.22 -16.17
C ASP A 428 1.13 -7.34 -17.22
N GLU A 429 1.84 -6.25 -17.50
CA GLU A 429 3.01 -6.25 -18.39
C GLU A 429 4.13 -7.13 -17.83
N THR A 430 4.37 -7.07 -16.51
CA THR A 430 5.39 -7.88 -15.84
C THR A 430 5.08 -9.37 -15.94
N LEU A 431 3.82 -9.76 -15.74
CA LEU A 431 3.37 -11.14 -15.88
C LEU A 431 3.54 -11.65 -17.32
N ALA A 432 3.13 -10.85 -18.31
CA ALA A 432 3.30 -11.19 -19.72
C ALA A 432 4.78 -11.35 -20.11
N LEU A 433 5.66 -10.50 -19.55
CA LEU A 433 7.11 -10.60 -19.74
C LEU A 433 7.66 -11.94 -19.23
N PHE A 434 7.32 -12.35 -18.00
CA PHE A 434 7.82 -13.61 -17.44
C PHE A 434 7.22 -14.87 -18.09
N GLN A 435 5.98 -14.80 -18.58
CA GLN A 435 5.36 -15.90 -19.33
C GLN A 435 5.96 -16.10 -20.72
N SER A 436 6.47 -15.03 -21.34
CA SER A 436 7.06 -15.07 -22.69
C SER A 436 8.60 -15.10 -22.70
N LEU A 437 9.21 -15.25 -21.52
CA LEU A 437 10.66 -15.19 -21.34
C LEU A 437 11.37 -16.37 -22.03
N LYS A 438 12.22 -16.06 -23.01
CA LYS A 438 13.08 -17.04 -23.68
C LYS A 438 14.42 -17.12 -22.98
N LEU A 439 14.78 -18.29 -22.46
CA LEU A 439 16.05 -18.53 -21.77
C LEU A 439 16.87 -19.59 -22.52
N SER A 440 18.18 -19.61 -22.27
CA SER A 440 19.02 -20.73 -22.68
C SER A 440 18.61 -22.02 -21.94
N ASP A 441 18.92 -23.20 -22.49
CA ASP A 441 18.57 -24.47 -21.84
C ASP A 441 19.13 -24.57 -20.41
N HIS A 442 20.37 -24.09 -20.22
CA HIS A 442 21.02 -24.04 -18.91
C HIS A 442 20.28 -23.10 -17.94
N ASP A 443 19.99 -21.87 -18.36
CA ASP A 443 19.31 -20.88 -17.51
C ASP A 443 17.87 -21.29 -17.21
N ALA A 444 17.19 -21.93 -18.16
CA ALA A 444 15.84 -22.45 -18.00
C ALA A 444 15.77 -23.50 -16.89
N ILE A 445 16.77 -24.38 -16.77
CA ILE A 445 16.84 -25.38 -15.69
C ILE A 445 16.96 -24.70 -14.32
N ILE A 446 17.86 -23.73 -14.19
CA ILE A 446 18.11 -22.99 -12.94
C ILE A 446 16.87 -22.16 -12.55
N ALA A 447 16.27 -21.48 -13.53
CA ALA A 447 15.18 -20.54 -13.31
C ALA A 447 13.81 -21.21 -13.16
N LYS A 448 13.62 -22.47 -13.59
CA LYS A 448 12.32 -23.16 -13.66
C LYS A 448 11.46 -22.97 -12.40
N ARG A 449 12.05 -23.23 -11.22
CA ARG A 449 11.31 -23.16 -9.94
C ARG A 449 11.05 -21.71 -9.52
N LEU A 450 12.00 -20.81 -9.75
CA LEU A 450 11.87 -19.39 -9.44
C LEU A 450 10.80 -18.73 -10.33
N LEU A 451 10.81 -19.01 -11.63
CA LEU A 451 9.81 -18.50 -12.57
C LEU A 451 8.41 -19.03 -12.28
N ALA A 452 8.27 -20.29 -11.85
CA ALA A 452 6.99 -20.82 -11.42
C ALA A 452 6.42 -20.02 -10.23
N GLU A 453 7.23 -19.77 -9.19
CA GLU A 453 6.81 -18.98 -8.03
C GLU A 453 6.50 -17.51 -8.38
N ILE A 454 7.32 -16.88 -9.22
CA ILE A 454 7.10 -15.50 -9.68
C ILE A 454 5.79 -15.41 -10.48
N ASN A 455 5.60 -16.29 -11.47
CA ASN A 455 4.40 -16.31 -12.32
C ASN A 455 3.14 -16.58 -11.49
N ASN A 456 3.17 -17.55 -10.57
CA ASN A 456 2.02 -17.86 -9.72
C ASN A 456 1.63 -16.65 -8.85
N ARG A 457 2.60 -15.99 -8.21
CA ARG A 457 2.33 -14.83 -7.33
C ARG A 457 1.86 -13.60 -8.11
N LEU A 458 2.42 -13.35 -9.29
CA LEU A 458 1.94 -12.30 -10.20
C LEU A 458 0.52 -12.61 -10.69
N GLN A 459 0.23 -13.87 -11.01
CA GLN A 459 -1.11 -14.30 -11.40
C GLN A 459 -2.11 -14.09 -10.25
N PHE A 460 -1.78 -14.47 -9.02
CA PHE A 460 -2.65 -14.23 -7.86
C PHE A 460 -2.95 -12.76 -7.66
N LEU A 461 -1.96 -11.86 -7.83
CA LEU A 461 -2.20 -10.41 -7.78
C LEU A 461 -3.11 -9.93 -8.91
N SER A 462 -2.98 -10.51 -10.11
CA SER A 462 -3.88 -10.23 -11.22
C SER A 462 -5.30 -10.73 -10.95
N ASP A 463 -5.46 -11.92 -10.39
CA ASP A 463 -6.75 -12.54 -10.11
C ASP A 463 -7.55 -11.78 -9.05
N VAL A 464 -6.85 -11.17 -8.06
CA VAL A 464 -7.47 -10.25 -7.09
C VAL A 464 -7.62 -8.81 -7.63
N GLY A 465 -7.42 -8.57 -8.93
CA GLY A 465 -7.69 -7.28 -9.57
C GLY A 465 -6.66 -6.19 -9.29
N LEU A 466 -5.42 -6.54 -8.94
CA LEU A 466 -4.34 -5.57 -8.65
C LEU A 466 -3.34 -5.42 -9.80
N SER A 467 -3.68 -5.88 -11.00
CA SER A 467 -2.79 -5.90 -12.16
C SER A 467 -2.25 -4.53 -12.59
N TYR A 468 -2.93 -3.44 -12.23
CA TYR A 468 -2.52 -2.06 -12.54
C TYR A 468 -1.42 -1.50 -11.63
N LEU A 469 -1.10 -2.17 -10.52
CA LEU A 469 -0.05 -1.73 -9.60
C LEU A 469 1.34 -2.02 -10.17
N THR A 470 2.36 -1.49 -9.50
CA THR A 470 3.77 -1.80 -9.79
C THR A 470 4.41 -2.40 -8.54
N LEU A 471 5.47 -3.21 -8.70
CA LEU A 471 6.15 -3.83 -7.56
C LEU A 471 6.83 -2.78 -6.66
N ASN A 472 7.26 -1.63 -7.19
CA ASN A 472 7.89 -0.55 -6.43
C ASN A 472 6.88 0.37 -5.70
N ARG A 473 5.56 0.16 -5.89
CA ARG A 473 4.52 0.93 -5.20
C ARG A 473 4.68 0.77 -3.69
N LEU A 474 4.68 1.88 -2.96
CA LEU A 474 4.85 1.89 -1.50
C LEU A 474 3.64 1.27 -0.80
N SER A 475 3.87 0.37 0.17
CA SER A 475 2.79 -0.30 0.90
C SER A 475 1.88 0.69 1.65
N ASN A 476 2.44 1.80 2.15
CA ASN A 476 1.68 2.83 2.87
C ASN A 476 0.83 3.75 1.97
N SER A 477 0.96 3.63 0.65
CA SER A 477 0.21 4.40 -0.34
C SER A 477 -0.96 3.62 -0.95
N LEU A 478 -1.16 2.39 -0.46
CA LEU A 478 -2.27 1.52 -0.82
C LEU A 478 -3.50 1.87 0.00
N SER A 479 -4.67 1.72 -0.61
CA SER A 479 -5.96 1.70 0.08
C SER A 479 -6.10 0.47 0.99
N GLY A 480 -7.07 0.49 1.91
CA GLY A 480 -7.38 -0.66 2.78
C GLY A 480 -7.70 -1.92 1.96
N GLY A 481 -8.56 -1.80 0.94
CA GLY A 481 -8.90 -2.90 0.05
C GLY A 481 -7.72 -3.42 -0.78
N GLU A 482 -6.86 -2.55 -1.32
CA GLU A 482 -5.64 -2.99 -2.02
C GLU A 482 -4.69 -3.75 -1.08
N SER A 483 -4.48 -3.24 0.13
CA SER A 483 -3.67 -3.87 1.17
C SER A 483 -4.21 -5.25 1.56
N GLN A 484 -5.53 -5.37 1.70
CA GLN A 484 -6.22 -6.61 2.00
C GLN A 484 -6.05 -7.65 0.88
N ARG A 485 -6.25 -7.24 -0.37
CA ARG A 485 -6.11 -8.11 -1.55
C ARG A 485 -4.66 -8.56 -1.77
N ILE A 486 -3.67 -7.72 -1.45
CA ILE A 486 -2.26 -8.14 -1.41
C ILE A 486 -2.06 -9.24 -0.37
N ASN A 487 -2.56 -9.07 0.85
CA ASN A 487 -2.43 -10.10 1.89
C ASN A 487 -3.11 -11.41 1.50
N LEU A 488 -4.26 -11.33 0.80
CA LEU A 488 -4.94 -12.50 0.24
C LEU A 488 -4.08 -13.20 -0.81
N ALA A 489 -3.52 -12.46 -1.77
CA ALA A 489 -2.61 -13.00 -2.79
C ALA A 489 -1.35 -13.63 -2.17
N THR A 490 -0.74 -12.98 -1.17
CA THR A 490 0.40 -13.53 -0.42
C THR A 490 0.02 -14.82 0.30
N SER A 491 -1.18 -14.89 0.88
CA SER A 491 -1.67 -16.08 1.57
C SER A 491 -1.84 -17.27 0.63
N LEU A 492 -2.32 -17.07 -0.60
CA LEU A 492 -2.40 -18.12 -1.63
C LEU A 492 -1.00 -18.61 -2.03
N GLY A 493 -0.02 -17.70 -2.11
CA GLY A 493 1.38 -18.03 -2.42
C GLY A 493 2.09 -18.86 -1.33
N SER A 494 1.56 -18.89 -0.11
CA SER A 494 2.18 -19.59 1.03
C SER A 494 1.92 -21.12 1.05
N SER A 495 1.02 -21.63 0.19
CA SER A 495 0.68 -23.07 0.08
C SER A 495 0.32 -23.75 1.41
N LEU A 496 -0.32 -23.02 2.34
CA LEU A 496 -0.79 -23.58 3.60
C LEU A 496 -2.03 -24.46 3.41
N VAL A 497 -2.09 -25.59 4.12
CA VAL A 497 -3.20 -26.55 4.10
C VAL A 497 -3.65 -26.84 5.52
N GLY A 498 -4.97 -26.97 5.73
CA GLY A 498 -5.55 -27.27 7.04
C GLY A 498 -5.65 -26.06 7.98
N SER A 499 -5.49 -24.85 7.46
CA SER A 499 -5.64 -23.60 8.21
C SER A 499 -7.09 -23.07 8.14
N ILE A 500 -7.44 -22.19 9.08
CA ILE A 500 -8.67 -21.38 9.01
C ILE A 500 -8.29 -19.98 8.56
N TYR A 501 -8.87 -19.52 7.46
CA TYR A 501 -8.75 -18.13 7.03
C TYR A 501 -10.00 -17.37 7.46
N VAL A 502 -9.82 -16.26 8.17
CA VAL A 502 -10.91 -15.37 8.59
C VAL A 502 -10.74 -14.04 7.87
N LEU A 503 -11.66 -13.69 6.99
CA LEU A 503 -11.60 -12.50 6.14
C LEU A 503 -12.69 -11.50 6.50
N ASP A 504 -12.32 -10.23 6.57
CA ASP A 504 -13.22 -9.12 6.92
C ASP A 504 -13.64 -8.37 5.65
N GLU A 505 -14.79 -8.68 5.09
CA GLU A 505 -15.38 -7.99 3.94
C GLU A 505 -14.40 -7.79 2.76
N PRO A 506 -13.86 -8.87 2.17
CA PRO A 506 -12.85 -8.79 1.12
C PRO A 506 -13.36 -8.16 -0.19
N SER A 507 -14.68 -8.00 -0.36
CA SER A 507 -15.28 -7.33 -1.52
C SER A 507 -15.25 -5.80 -1.48
N ILE A 508 -14.83 -5.20 -0.36
CA ILE A 508 -14.83 -3.73 -0.20
C ILE A 508 -14.01 -3.04 -1.31
N GLY A 509 -14.62 -1.99 -1.87
CA GLY A 509 -14.04 -1.17 -2.94
C GLY A 509 -13.80 -1.95 -4.24
N LEU A 510 -14.41 -3.13 -4.40
CA LEU A 510 -14.45 -3.87 -5.66
C LEU A 510 -15.73 -3.54 -6.42
N HIS A 511 -15.55 -3.42 -7.73
CA HIS A 511 -16.69 -3.43 -8.65
C HIS A 511 -17.27 -4.85 -8.72
N PRO A 512 -18.60 -5.03 -8.89
CA PRO A 512 -19.24 -6.36 -8.97
C PRO A 512 -18.55 -7.35 -9.94
N ARG A 513 -18.03 -6.85 -11.06
CA ARG A 513 -17.18 -7.62 -12.00
C ARG A 513 -15.99 -8.32 -11.33
N ASP A 514 -15.28 -7.62 -10.45
CA ASP A 514 -14.09 -8.14 -9.79
C ASP A 514 -14.44 -9.01 -8.57
N THR A 515 -15.63 -8.81 -7.98
CA THR A 515 -16.18 -9.68 -6.92
C THR A 515 -16.25 -11.14 -7.36
N GLN A 516 -16.66 -11.41 -8.59
CA GLN A 516 -16.67 -12.78 -9.14
C GLN A 516 -15.29 -13.42 -9.23
N ARG A 517 -14.24 -12.63 -9.55
CA ARG A 517 -12.86 -13.13 -9.56
C ARG A 517 -12.38 -13.46 -8.16
N LEU A 518 -12.68 -12.58 -7.21
CA LEU A 518 -12.39 -12.80 -5.79
C LEU A 518 -13.07 -14.08 -5.27
N ILE A 519 -14.33 -14.32 -5.61
CA ILE A 519 -15.04 -15.57 -5.26
C ILE A 519 -14.27 -16.80 -5.79
N GLY A 520 -13.79 -16.75 -7.03
CA GLY A 520 -12.96 -17.82 -7.61
C GLY A 520 -11.66 -18.07 -6.82
N VAL A 521 -11.03 -16.99 -6.37
CA VAL A 521 -9.84 -17.04 -5.52
C VAL A 521 -10.14 -17.67 -4.15
N LEU A 522 -11.23 -17.28 -3.50
CA LEU A 522 -11.64 -17.83 -2.19
C LEU A 522 -11.99 -19.32 -2.29
N LYS A 523 -12.65 -19.73 -3.38
CA LYS A 523 -12.91 -21.15 -3.68
C LYS A 523 -11.61 -21.92 -3.88
N SER A 524 -10.63 -21.35 -4.57
CA SER A 524 -9.31 -21.97 -4.74
C SER A 524 -8.58 -22.16 -3.40
N LEU A 525 -8.68 -21.18 -2.49
CA LEU A 525 -8.12 -21.28 -1.13
C LEU A 525 -8.80 -22.39 -0.32
N ARG A 526 -10.13 -22.52 -0.43
CA ARG A 526 -10.91 -23.61 0.16
C ARG A 526 -10.50 -24.97 -0.41
N ASP A 527 -10.44 -25.08 -1.74
CA ASP A 527 -10.17 -26.32 -2.46
C ASP A 527 -8.75 -26.85 -2.22
N ALA A 528 -7.81 -25.98 -1.82
CA ALA A 528 -6.49 -26.36 -1.31
C ALA A 528 -6.55 -27.12 0.04
N GLY A 529 -7.73 -27.26 0.66
CA GLY A 529 -7.93 -27.96 1.94
C GLY A 529 -7.95 -27.03 3.16
N ASN A 530 -8.35 -25.78 2.98
CA ASN A 530 -8.52 -24.81 4.06
C ASN A 530 -9.99 -24.53 4.34
N THR A 531 -10.28 -24.06 5.56
CA THR A 531 -11.62 -23.53 5.89
C THR A 531 -11.59 -22.02 5.73
N VAL A 532 -12.48 -21.46 4.92
CA VAL A 532 -12.49 -20.03 4.60
C VAL A 532 -13.75 -19.43 5.21
N ILE A 533 -13.58 -18.58 6.22
CA ILE A 533 -14.65 -17.88 6.93
C ILE A 533 -14.60 -16.43 6.51
N VAL A 534 -15.69 -15.91 5.96
CA VAL A 534 -15.77 -14.57 5.42
C VAL A 534 -16.89 -13.83 6.12
N VAL A 535 -16.60 -12.67 6.71
CA VAL A 535 -17.65 -11.74 7.16
C VAL A 535 -18.04 -10.89 5.97
N GLU A 536 -19.28 -10.97 5.49
CA GLU A 536 -19.70 -10.30 4.26
C GLU A 536 -21.18 -9.88 4.24
N HIS A 537 -21.44 -8.94 3.35
CA HIS A 537 -22.74 -8.34 3.10
C HIS A 537 -23.14 -8.40 1.62
N GLU A 538 -22.20 -8.71 0.72
CA GLU A 538 -22.48 -8.80 -0.71
C GLU A 538 -23.29 -10.04 -1.10
N GLN A 539 -24.35 -9.84 -1.88
CA GLN A 539 -25.26 -10.90 -2.32
C GLN A 539 -24.55 -12.00 -3.10
N GLU A 540 -23.66 -11.62 -4.03
CA GLU A 540 -22.94 -12.59 -4.86
C GLU A 540 -22.03 -13.51 -4.03
N MET A 541 -21.45 -13.01 -2.94
CA MET A 541 -20.63 -13.80 -2.04
C MET A 541 -21.48 -14.79 -1.23
N MET A 542 -22.63 -14.33 -0.73
CA MET A 542 -23.58 -15.17 0.00
C MET A 542 -24.14 -16.29 -0.88
N GLU A 543 -24.43 -16.00 -2.15
CA GLU A 543 -24.89 -17.00 -3.12
C GLU A 543 -23.79 -18.04 -3.43
N ALA A 544 -22.54 -17.61 -3.49
CA ALA A 544 -21.41 -18.48 -3.81
C ALA A 544 -20.90 -19.33 -2.62
N ALA A 545 -21.35 -19.04 -1.40
CA ALA A 545 -20.93 -19.72 -0.18
C ALA A 545 -21.48 -21.15 -0.09
N ASP A 546 -20.70 -22.05 0.52
CA ASP A 546 -21.15 -23.41 0.80
C ASP A 546 -22.07 -23.44 2.04
N TYR A 547 -21.84 -22.52 2.98
CA TYR A 547 -22.58 -22.41 4.23
C TYR A 547 -22.72 -20.95 4.67
N LEU A 548 -23.87 -20.59 5.22
CA LEU A 548 -24.21 -19.25 5.71
C LEU A 548 -24.52 -19.30 7.20
N ILE A 549 -24.09 -18.25 7.90
CA ILE A 549 -24.38 -18.00 9.30
C ILE A 549 -24.91 -16.56 9.40
N ASP A 550 -26.17 -16.40 9.80
CA ASP A 550 -26.78 -15.09 10.00
C ASP A 550 -26.83 -14.77 11.50
N ILE A 551 -26.17 -13.68 11.90
CA ILE A 551 -26.13 -13.19 13.27
C ILE A 551 -27.01 -11.94 13.38
N GLY A 552 -27.92 -11.93 14.34
CA GLY A 552 -28.91 -10.87 14.49
C GLY A 552 -29.82 -11.12 15.70
N PRO A 553 -31.14 -10.84 15.61
CA PRO A 553 -31.82 -10.14 14.50
C PRO A 553 -31.48 -8.64 14.47
N GLU A 554 -31.25 -8.07 15.66
CA GLU A 554 -30.84 -6.70 15.99
C GLU A 554 -29.38 -6.33 15.66
N ALA A 555 -29.02 -5.06 15.86
CA ALA A 555 -27.66 -4.64 16.18
C ALA A 555 -27.48 -4.50 17.71
N GLY A 556 -26.24 -4.51 18.20
CA GLY A 556 -25.95 -4.24 19.60
C GLY A 556 -26.55 -5.24 20.57
N ILE A 557 -27.17 -4.74 21.64
CA ILE A 557 -27.78 -5.54 22.71
C ILE A 557 -28.94 -6.40 22.19
N ASN A 558 -29.63 -5.94 21.14
CA ASN A 558 -30.71 -6.68 20.50
C ASN A 558 -30.20 -7.70 19.46
N GLY A 559 -28.91 -7.67 19.13
CA GLY A 559 -28.24 -8.63 18.27
C GLY A 559 -27.66 -9.82 19.04
N GLY A 560 -26.61 -10.41 18.49
CA GLY A 560 -25.79 -11.43 19.16
C GLY A 560 -26.42 -12.82 19.22
N GLU A 561 -27.55 -13.04 18.54
CA GLU A 561 -28.20 -14.34 18.44
C GLU A 561 -27.90 -14.99 17.09
N LEU A 562 -27.88 -16.32 17.08
CA LEU A 562 -27.81 -17.09 15.84
C LEU A 562 -29.21 -17.17 15.23
N VAL A 563 -29.45 -16.39 14.17
CA VAL A 563 -30.76 -16.32 13.50
C VAL A 563 -30.93 -17.47 12.53
N PHE A 564 -29.89 -17.75 11.74
CA PHE A 564 -29.88 -18.79 10.73
C PHE A 564 -28.49 -19.43 10.60
N ALA A 565 -28.46 -20.73 10.32
CA ALA A 565 -27.27 -21.47 9.93
C ALA A 565 -27.65 -22.57 8.93
N GLY A 566 -27.08 -22.55 7.73
CA GLY A 566 -27.49 -23.46 6.66
C GLY A 566 -26.98 -23.04 5.28
N THR A 567 -27.64 -23.48 4.23
CA THR A 567 -27.28 -23.18 2.84
C THR A 567 -28.01 -21.95 2.28
N TYR A 568 -27.52 -21.37 1.18
CA TYR A 568 -28.18 -20.25 0.50
C TYR A 568 -29.63 -20.55 0.10
N LYS A 569 -29.94 -21.78 -0.34
CA LYS A 569 -31.32 -22.14 -0.70
C LYS A 569 -32.26 -22.17 0.50
N GLU A 570 -31.74 -22.47 1.67
CA GLU A 570 -32.53 -22.54 2.90
C GLU A 570 -32.82 -21.14 3.45
N ILE A 571 -31.86 -20.21 3.43
CA ILE A 571 -32.06 -18.84 3.97
C ILE A 571 -33.11 -18.05 3.19
N LEU A 572 -33.25 -18.27 1.87
CA LEU A 572 -34.27 -17.61 1.03
C LEU A 572 -35.70 -17.90 1.49
N THR A 573 -35.92 -19.01 2.18
CA THR A 573 -37.24 -19.41 2.70
C THR A 573 -37.44 -19.06 4.17
N ASP A 574 -36.39 -18.57 4.84
CA ASP A 574 -36.40 -18.24 6.25
C ASP A 574 -37.00 -16.85 6.47
N LYS A 575 -38.11 -16.78 7.22
CA LYS A 575 -38.83 -15.54 7.54
C LYS A 575 -38.36 -14.86 8.82
N LYS A 576 -37.35 -15.40 9.50
CA LYS A 576 -36.76 -14.81 10.70
C LYS A 576 -35.49 -14.05 10.37
N SER A 577 -34.78 -14.48 9.33
CA SER A 577 -33.61 -13.79 8.81
C SER A 577 -34.02 -12.56 8.02
N LEU A 578 -33.67 -11.37 8.53
CA LEU A 578 -33.79 -10.12 7.78
C LEU A 578 -32.97 -10.20 6.49
N THR A 579 -31.80 -10.81 6.56
CA THR A 579 -30.94 -11.07 5.40
C THR A 579 -31.68 -11.93 4.36
N GLY A 580 -32.34 -13.01 4.79
CA GLY A 580 -33.19 -13.87 3.95
C GLY A 580 -34.34 -13.12 3.28
N GLU A 581 -34.98 -12.17 3.96
CA GLU A 581 -36.04 -11.32 3.40
C GLU A 581 -35.52 -10.40 2.28
N TYR A 582 -34.31 -9.84 2.40
CA TYR A 582 -33.69 -9.06 1.33
C TYR A 582 -33.22 -9.95 0.16
N LEU A 583 -32.60 -11.08 0.46
CA LEU A 583 -32.11 -12.02 -0.56
C LEU A 583 -33.23 -12.67 -1.38
N SER A 584 -34.40 -12.86 -0.76
CA SER A 584 -35.61 -13.38 -1.43
C SER A 584 -36.45 -12.29 -2.09
N GLU A 585 -35.99 -11.04 -2.09
CA GLU A 585 -36.67 -9.87 -2.64
C GLU A 585 -38.03 -9.54 -1.99
N GLN A 586 -38.33 -10.12 -0.81
CA GLN A 586 -39.52 -9.76 -0.02
C GLN A 586 -39.40 -8.35 0.56
N LEU A 587 -38.19 -7.99 0.99
CA LEU A 587 -37.79 -6.63 1.31
C LEU A 587 -36.81 -6.13 0.24
N GLN A 588 -36.97 -4.87 -0.16
CA GLN A 588 -36.08 -4.24 -1.13
C GLN A 588 -35.91 -2.76 -0.85
N ILE A 589 -34.74 -2.22 -1.22
CA ILE A 589 -34.55 -0.78 -1.31
C ILE A 589 -35.27 -0.30 -2.57
N PRO A 590 -36.33 0.51 -2.45
CA PRO A 590 -37.13 0.91 -3.60
C PRO A 590 -36.35 1.87 -4.50
N VAL A 591 -36.53 1.74 -5.81
CA VAL A 591 -36.06 2.74 -6.77
C VAL A 591 -36.94 3.99 -6.62
N PRO A 592 -36.38 5.21 -6.56
CA PRO A 592 -37.18 6.43 -6.43
C PRO A 592 -38.16 6.62 -7.60
N ASP A 593 -39.44 6.85 -7.31
CA ASP A 593 -40.49 7.07 -8.34
C ASP A 593 -40.20 8.28 -9.24
N LYS A 594 -39.54 9.30 -8.68
CA LYS A 594 -39.13 10.52 -9.38
C LYS A 594 -37.72 10.91 -8.93
N ARG A 595 -36.82 11.08 -9.89
CA ARG A 595 -35.49 11.65 -9.67
C ARG A 595 -35.55 13.17 -9.59
N ARG A 596 -34.73 13.75 -8.71
CA ARG A 596 -34.61 15.20 -8.56
C ARG A 596 -33.96 15.79 -9.81
N LYS A 597 -34.54 16.87 -10.33
CA LYS A 597 -33.96 17.61 -11.46
C LYS A 597 -33.00 18.67 -10.95
N TRP A 598 -31.94 18.91 -11.72
CA TRP A 598 -30.95 19.94 -11.44
C TRP A 598 -30.84 20.91 -12.61
N ASN A 599 -30.52 22.17 -12.31
CA ASN A 599 -30.28 23.24 -13.30
C ASN A 599 -28.87 23.84 -13.18
N GLU A 600 -28.19 23.59 -12.06
CA GLU A 600 -26.90 24.14 -11.72
C GLU A 600 -25.90 22.99 -11.56
N SER A 601 -24.67 23.17 -12.04
CA SER A 601 -23.58 22.20 -11.90
C SER A 601 -22.25 22.89 -11.70
N ILE A 602 -21.29 22.15 -11.16
CA ILE A 602 -19.87 22.48 -11.16
C ILE A 602 -19.22 21.67 -12.27
N ARG A 603 -18.52 22.33 -13.19
CA ARG A 603 -17.83 21.68 -14.29
C ARG A 603 -16.33 21.65 -14.03
N VAL A 604 -15.76 20.44 -14.02
CA VAL A 604 -14.30 20.23 -14.02
C VAL A 604 -13.86 20.08 -15.47
N LEU A 605 -12.98 20.96 -15.95
CA LEU A 605 -12.43 20.91 -17.31
C LEU A 605 -11.11 20.16 -17.35
N GLY A 606 -10.97 19.24 -18.30
CA GLY A 606 -9.69 18.64 -18.68
C GLY A 606 -8.90 17.99 -17.55
N ALA A 607 -9.55 17.20 -16.69
CA ALA A 607 -8.92 16.47 -15.61
C ALA A 607 -7.89 15.43 -16.12
N ARG A 608 -6.62 15.59 -15.73
CA ARG A 608 -5.43 14.82 -16.19
C ARG A 608 -4.60 14.22 -15.05
N GLU A 609 -5.12 14.21 -13.83
CA GLU A 609 -4.39 13.69 -12.67
C GLU A 609 -4.28 12.14 -12.69
N ASN A 610 -3.08 11.62 -12.49
CA ASN A 610 -2.76 10.18 -12.60
C ASN A 610 -3.13 9.59 -13.98
N ASN A 611 -4.07 8.66 -14.03
CA ASN A 611 -4.48 7.96 -15.26
C ASN A 611 -5.64 8.63 -16.00
N LEU A 612 -6.17 9.75 -15.50
CA LEU A 612 -7.27 10.49 -16.15
C LEU A 612 -6.82 11.07 -17.51
N LYS A 613 -7.66 10.93 -18.53
CA LYS A 613 -7.31 11.23 -19.94
C LYS A 613 -7.78 12.60 -20.41
N GLY A 614 -7.76 13.61 -19.54
CA GLY A 614 -8.19 14.98 -19.89
C GLY A 614 -9.70 15.13 -19.96
N ILE A 615 -10.43 14.48 -19.05
CA ILE A 615 -11.89 14.42 -19.09
C ILE A 615 -12.53 15.71 -18.57
N THR A 616 -13.66 16.09 -19.17
CA THR A 616 -14.52 17.16 -18.66
C THR A 616 -15.77 16.55 -18.06
N VAL A 617 -16.10 16.92 -16.83
CA VAL A 617 -17.19 16.31 -16.06
C VAL A 617 -18.03 17.37 -15.37
N ASP A 618 -19.36 17.25 -15.53
CA ASP A 618 -20.35 18.06 -14.83
C ASP A 618 -20.82 17.36 -13.55
N PHE A 619 -20.74 18.05 -12.42
CA PHE A 619 -21.22 17.63 -11.10
C PHE A 619 -22.47 18.43 -10.74
N PRO A 620 -23.66 17.84 -10.86
CA PRO A 620 -24.92 18.49 -10.50
C PRO A 620 -25.00 18.93 -9.03
N LEU A 621 -25.66 20.06 -8.78
CA LEU A 621 -25.94 20.57 -7.44
C LEU A 621 -27.39 20.28 -6.99
N ASN A 622 -27.60 20.26 -5.68
CA ASN A 622 -28.86 20.02 -4.96
C ASN A 622 -29.52 18.67 -5.26
N VAL A 623 -28.72 17.68 -5.69
CA VAL A 623 -29.17 16.33 -6.02
C VAL A 623 -28.20 15.29 -5.46
N PHE A 624 -28.61 14.02 -5.47
CA PHE A 624 -27.77 12.90 -5.10
C PHE A 624 -27.00 12.39 -6.32
N THR A 625 -25.69 12.61 -6.37
CA THR A 625 -24.81 12.18 -7.47
C THR A 625 -23.90 11.04 -7.03
N VAL A 626 -23.79 9.99 -7.85
CA VAL A 626 -22.86 8.87 -7.61
C VAL A 626 -21.78 8.83 -8.69
N VAL A 627 -20.51 8.72 -8.29
CA VAL A 627 -19.36 8.48 -9.16
C VAL A 627 -19.00 7.00 -9.08
N SER A 628 -19.19 6.28 -10.18
CA SER A 628 -18.98 4.84 -10.29
C SER A 628 -17.91 4.46 -11.33
N GLY A 629 -17.71 3.15 -11.50
CA GLY A 629 -16.74 2.56 -12.41
C GLY A 629 -15.76 1.61 -11.71
N VAL A 630 -14.97 0.85 -12.46
CA VAL A 630 -14.11 -0.23 -11.92
C VAL A 630 -12.99 0.27 -10.99
N SER A 631 -12.42 -0.61 -10.17
CA SER A 631 -11.31 -0.25 -9.28
C SER A 631 -10.09 0.19 -10.10
N GLY A 632 -9.44 1.28 -9.68
CA GLY A 632 -8.33 1.89 -10.43
C GLY A 632 -8.75 2.70 -11.68
N SER A 633 -10.04 2.90 -11.96
CA SER A 633 -10.49 3.66 -13.15
C SER A 633 -10.19 5.16 -13.10
N GLY A 634 -9.96 5.73 -11.91
CA GLY A 634 -9.67 7.16 -11.72
C GLY A 634 -10.69 7.93 -10.87
N LYS A 635 -11.74 7.27 -10.32
CA LYS A 635 -12.76 7.90 -9.46
C LYS A 635 -12.18 8.77 -8.34
N THR A 636 -11.29 8.19 -7.54
CA THR A 636 -10.63 8.87 -6.43
C THR A 636 -9.74 10.03 -6.90
N SER A 637 -9.08 9.88 -8.04
CA SER A 637 -8.28 10.97 -8.64
C SER A 637 -9.18 12.13 -9.09
N LEU A 638 -10.31 11.84 -9.73
CA LEU A 638 -11.25 12.86 -10.18
C LEU A 638 -11.85 13.64 -8.99
N VAL A 639 -12.34 12.92 -7.98
CA VAL A 639 -13.08 13.55 -6.87
C VAL A 639 -12.14 14.07 -5.77
N LYS A 640 -11.25 13.24 -5.23
CA LYS A 640 -10.42 13.62 -4.06
C LYS A 640 -9.18 14.42 -4.41
N ARG A 641 -8.60 14.25 -5.61
CA ARG A 641 -7.38 14.97 -6.00
C ARG A 641 -7.67 16.23 -6.82
N ILE A 642 -8.75 16.24 -7.60
CA ILE A 642 -9.12 17.41 -8.43
C ILE A 642 -10.29 18.16 -7.80
N LEU A 643 -11.52 17.62 -7.84
CA LEU A 643 -12.73 18.36 -7.49
C LEU A 643 -12.68 18.94 -6.07
N TYR A 644 -12.37 18.11 -5.07
CA TYR A 644 -12.39 18.53 -3.66
C TYR A 644 -11.35 19.64 -3.35
N PRO A 645 -10.04 19.48 -3.65
CA PRO A 645 -9.07 20.55 -3.41
C PRO A 645 -9.33 21.79 -4.25
N ALA A 646 -9.82 21.63 -5.49
CA ALA A 646 -10.14 22.76 -6.36
C ALA A 646 -11.29 23.62 -5.78
N LEU A 647 -12.34 22.99 -5.27
CA LEU A 647 -13.45 23.70 -4.63
C LEU A 647 -13.05 24.30 -3.28
N GLN A 648 -12.25 23.61 -2.46
CA GLN A 648 -11.75 24.21 -1.22
C GLN A 648 -10.95 25.49 -1.46
N LYS A 649 -10.16 25.54 -2.55
CA LYS A 649 -9.45 26.75 -2.98
C LYS A 649 -10.42 27.84 -3.43
N ALA A 650 -11.42 27.49 -4.24
CA ALA A 650 -12.42 28.45 -4.74
C ALA A 650 -13.24 29.09 -3.60
N VAL A 651 -13.61 28.29 -2.60
CA VAL A 651 -14.43 28.71 -1.44
C VAL A 651 -13.58 29.38 -0.34
N GLY A 652 -12.26 29.42 -0.48
CA GLY A 652 -11.35 30.08 0.47
C GLY A 652 -11.10 29.30 1.78
N SER A 653 -11.48 28.02 1.83
CA SER A 653 -11.27 27.10 2.97
C SER A 653 -10.03 26.22 2.76
N TYR A 654 -8.94 26.81 2.27
CA TYR A 654 -7.75 26.04 1.88
C TYR A 654 -7.02 25.43 3.07
N SER A 655 -7.00 24.10 3.13
CA SER A 655 -6.36 23.28 4.16
C SER A 655 -4.88 22.96 3.89
N GLY A 656 -4.34 23.34 2.72
CA GLY A 656 -2.96 23.02 2.33
C GLY A 656 -2.81 21.91 1.29
N ASP A 657 -3.89 21.22 0.91
CA ASP A 657 -3.84 20.10 -0.03
C ASP A 657 -3.63 20.55 -1.49
N GLN A 658 -2.65 19.94 -2.15
CA GLN A 658 -2.35 20.19 -3.56
C GLN A 658 -3.52 19.74 -4.44
N THR A 659 -3.83 20.53 -5.47
CA THR A 659 -4.82 20.15 -6.48
C THR A 659 -4.11 19.40 -7.59
N GLY A 660 -4.71 18.32 -8.07
CA GLY A 660 -4.22 17.56 -9.23
C GLY A 660 -4.26 18.36 -10.54
N LEU A 661 -3.84 17.72 -11.62
CA LEU A 661 -3.82 18.32 -12.97
C LEU A 661 -5.23 18.43 -13.57
N PHE A 662 -5.64 19.66 -13.92
CA PHE A 662 -6.88 19.96 -14.64
C PHE A 662 -6.78 21.36 -15.29
N ASP A 663 -7.69 21.70 -16.22
CA ASP A 663 -7.68 22.98 -16.94
C ASP A 663 -8.35 24.12 -16.16
N GLY A 664 -9.47 23.84 -15.48
CA GLY A 664 -10.23 24.86 -14.77
C GLY A 664 -11.53 24.34 -14.16
N LEU A 665 -12.11 25.15 -13.28
CA LEU A 665 -13.45 24.95 -12.73
C LEU A 665 -14.39 26.00 -13.33
N GLU A 666 -15.55 25.57 -13.81
CA GLU A 666 -16.63 26.42 -14.31
C GLU A 666 -17.97 26.08 -13.64
N GLY A 667 -19.00 26.87 -13.94
CA GLY A 667 -20.37 26.65 -13.48
C GLY A 667 -20.68 27.38 -12.17
N ALA A 668 -21.61 26.83 -11.40
CA ALA A 668 -22.23 27.48 -10.25
C ALA A 668 -21.37 27.37 -8.96
N ILE A 669 -20.08 27.69 -9.06
CA ILE A 669 -19.14 27.57 -7.93
C ILE A 669 -19.56 28.45 -6.75
N ASP A 670 -20.09 29.64 -7.03
CA ASP A 670 -20.57 30.60 -6.03
C ASP A 670 -21.77 30.09 -5.21
N GLN A 671 -22.45 29.04 -5.66
CA GLN A 671 -23.56 28.42 -4.92
C GLN A 671 -23.07 27.49 -3.80
N VAL A 672 -21.79 27.13 -3.77
CA VAL A 672 -21.21 26.25 -2.76
C VAL A 672 -20.40 27.07 -1.77
N GLU A 673 -20.90 27.19 -0.55
CA GLU A 673 -20.28 27.98 0.52
C GLU A 673 -19.31 27.16 1.38
N GLN A 674 -19.40 25.84 1.30
CA GLN A 674 -18.56 24.91 2.05
C GLN A 674 -18.48 23.57 1.32
N VAL A 675 -17.32 22.91 1.41
CA VAL A 675 -17.15 21.54 0.91
C VAL A 675 -16.61 20.67 2.02
N GLU A 676 -17.28 19.55 2.28
CA GLU A 676 -16.95 18.62 3.35
C GLU A 676 -16.71 17.22 2.76
N MET A 677 -15.51 16.69 2.94
CA MET A 677 -15.19 15.31 2.58
C MET A 677 -15.36 14.41 3.81
N VAL A 678 -16.24 13.42 3.70
CA VAL A 678 -16.51 12.43 4.74
C VAL A 678 -15.92 11.09 4.30
N ASP A 679 -14.67 10.88 4.71
CA ASP A 679 -13.90 9.66 4.44
C ASP A 679 -13.99 8.63 5.57
N GLN A 680 -13.47 7.42 5.29
CA GLN A 680 -13.35 6.32 6.25
C GLN A 680 -12.17 6.46 7.22
N ASN A 681 -11.39 7.55 7.12
CA ASN A 681 -10.28 7.76 8.04
C ASN A 681 -10.81 7.85 9.49
N PRO A 682 -10.14 7.21 10.46
CA PRO A 682 -10.57 7.22 11.85
C PRO A 682 -10.83 8.64 12.33
N ILE A 683 -11.97 8.85 13.01
CA ILE A 683 -12.38 10.16 13.54
C ILE A 683 -11.26 10.79 14.37
N GLY A 684 -10.54 9.97 15.13
CA GLY A 684 -9.34 10.33 15.84
C GLY A 684 -8.45 9.12 16.04
N ARG A 685 -7.13 9.31 15.92
CA ARG A 685 -6.14 8.28 16.28
C ARG A 685 -5.98 8.10 17.79
N SER A 686 -6.56 9.02 18.58
CA SER A 686 -6.49 8.96 20.03
C SER A 686 -7.61 8.08 20.59
N THR A 687 -7.26 7.22 21.52
CA THR A 687 -8.17 6.41 22.34
C THR A 687 -9.18 7.26 23.12
N ARG A 688 -8.92 8.57 23.25
CA ARG A 688 -9.73 9.57 23.97
C ARG A 688 -10.90 10.15 23.18
N SER A 689 -10.97 9.91 21.87
CA SER A 689 -12.12 10.33 21.08
C SER A 689 -13.18 9.23 21.15
N ASN A 690 -14.46 9.60 21.30
CA ASN A 690 -15.58 8.67 21.31
C ASN A 690 -16.86 9.34 20.76
N PRO A 691 -17.92 8.59 20.44
CA PRO A 691 -19.14 9.14 19.84
C PRO A 691 -19.71 10.34 20.61
N VAL A 692 -19.81 10.24 21.94
CA VAL A 692 -20.44 11.25 22.78
C VAL A 692 -19.64 12.56 22.87
N THR A 693 -18.31 12.48 22.82
CA THR A 693 -17.45 13.67 22.74
C THR A 693 -17.49 14.31 21.36
N TYR A 694 -17.58 13.51 20.30
CA TYR A 694 -17.60 14.02 18.93
C TYR A 694 -18.86 14.84 18.63
N VAL A 695 -20.05 14.34 19.02
CA VAL A 695 -21.32 15.08 18.87
C VAL A 695 -21.51 16.17 19.95
N LYS A 696 -20.50 16.37 20.81
CA LYS A 696 -20.51 17.34 21.93
C LYS A 696 -21.68 17.14 22.91
N ALA A 697 -22.24 15.94 23.00
CA ALA A 697 -23.23 15.59 24.02
C ALA A 697 -22.56 15.44 25.39
N TRP A 698 -21.28 15.07 25.42
CA TRP A 698 -20.53 14.90 26.66
C TRP A 698 -20.43 16.17 27.50
N ASP A 699 -20.39 17.34 26.87
CA ASP A 699 -20.34 18.62 27.58
C ASP A 699 -21.61 18.88 28.39
N GLU A 700 -22.78 18.55 27.82
CA GLU A 700 -24.07 18.66 28.51
C GLU A 700 -24.18 17.64 29.64
N ILE A 701 -23.72 16.40 29.42
CA ILE A 701 -23.72 15.34 30.44
C ILE A 701 -22.83 15.73 31.62
N ARG A 702 -21.62 16.25 31.36
CA ARG A 702 -20.72 16.71 32.44
C ARG A 702 -21.30 17.90 33.20
N ALA A 703 -21.98 18.82 32.50
CA ALA A 703 -22.68 19.93 33.14
C ALA A 703 -23.80 19.42 34.05
N LEU A 704 -24.59 18.44 33.59
CA LEU A 704 -25.63 17.78 34.38
C LEU A 704 -25.05 17.15 35.65
N PHE A 705 -24.01 16.30 35.54
CA PHE A 705 -23.38 15.65 36.70
C PHE A 705 -22.81 16.66 37.71
N SER A 706 -22.17 17.74 37.24
CA SER A 706 -21.67 18.80 38.11
C SER A 706 -22.77 19.58 38.84
N SER A 707 -24.00 19.57 38.32
CA SER A 707 -25.12 20.29 38.90
C SER A 707 -25.80 19.53 40.06
N LEU A 708 -25.50 18.23 40.21
CA LEU A 708 -26.09 17.35 41.23
C LEU A 708 -25.69 17.75 42.65
N PRO A 709 -26.56 17.54 43.66
CA PRO A 709 -26.26 17.87 45.05
C PRO A 709 -24.96 17.24 45.57
N ALA A 710 -24.73 15.95 45.26
CA ALA A 710 -23.52 15.22 45.65
C ALA A 710 -22.24 15.80 45.02
N ALA A 711 -22.30 16.24 43.77
CA ALA A 711 -21.17 16.89 43.09
C ALA A 711 -20.87 18.27 43.68
N LYS A 712 -21.92 19.07 43.93
CA LYS A 712 -21.80 20.41 44.53
C LYS A 712 -21.23 20.36 45.95
N ALA A 713 -21.67 19.41 46.77
CA ALA A 713 -21.17 19.21 48.13
C ALA A 713 -19.67 18.91 48.16
N ASN A 714 -19.16 18.17 47.16
CA ASN A 714 -17.75 17.81 47.01
C ASN A 714 -16.95 18.80 46.16
N GLY A 715 -17.53 19.94 45.74
CA GLY A 715 -16.85 20.96 44.93
C GLY A 715 -16.45 20.51 43.52
N LEU A 716 -17.11 19.47 42.98
CA LEU A 716 -16.76 18.87 41.69
C LEU A 716 -17.29 19.71 40.52
N LYS A 717 -16.37 20.24 39.71
CA LYS A 717 -16.68 20.98 38.48
C LYS A 717 -16.88 20.03 37.29
N PRO A 718 -17.46 20.49 36.14
CA PRO A 718 -17.57 19.67 34.93
C PRO A 718 -16.25 19.06 34.43
N SER A 719 -15.10 19.65 34.77
CA SER A 719 -13.78 19.09 34.44
C SER A 719 -13.46 17.80 35.18
N ALA A 720 -13.99 17.60 36.40
CA ALA A 720 -13.78 16.37 37.17
C ALA A 720 -14.41 15.14 36.50
N PHE A 721 -15.50 15.33 35.76
CA PHE A 721 -16.19 14.29 34.99
C PHE A 721 -15.61 14.11 33.58
N SER A 722 -14.47 14.74 33.28
CA SER A 722 -13.78 14.57 32.00
C SER A 722 -12.64 13.56 32.15
N PHE A 723 -12.69 12.46 31.40
CA PHE A 723 -11.58 11.50 31.34
C PHE A 723 -10.34 12.06 30.59
N ASN A 724 -10.47 13.21 29.93
CA ASN A 724 -9.38 13.86 29.19
C ASN A 724 -8.56 14.86 30.02
N VAL A 725 -9.03 15.22 31.21
CA VAL A 725 -8.44 16.28 32.04
C VAL A 725 -8.03 15.72 33.39
N GLU A 726 -6.90 16.21 33.93
CA GLU A 726 -6.44 15.86 35.27
C GLU A 726 -7.41 16.33 36.36
N GLY A 727 -7.47 15.60 37.46
CA GLY A 727 -8.42 15.79 38.54
C GLY A 727 -9.17 14.49 38.84
N GLY A 728 -10.20 14.20 38.05
CA GLY A 728 -11.13 13.09 38.28
C GLY A 728 -10.86 11.79 37.51
N ARG A 729 -10.02 11.81 36.48
CA ARG A 729 -9.63 10.61 35.72
C ARG A 729 -8.65 9.72 36.50
N CYS A 730 -8.54 8.45 36.13
CA CYS A 730 -7.52 7.53 36.65
C CYS A 730 -6.12 7.95 36.16
N GLU A 731 -5.14 7.99 37.07
CA GLU A 731 -3.76 8.43 36.75
C GLU A 731 -2.93 7.35 36.05
N ILE A 732 -3.24 6.06 36.25
CA ILE A 732 -2.45 4.96 35.67
C ILE A 732 -2.72 4.86 34.17
N CYS A 733 -3.98 4.78 33.77
CA CYS A 733 -4.37 4.76 32.35
C CYS A 733 -4.60 6.15 31.76
N GLN A 734 -4.38 7.22 32.54
CA GLN A 734 -4.59 8.61 32.09
C GLN A 734 -5.99 8.85 31.48
N GLY A 735 -7.00 8.13 31.98
CA GLY A 735 -8.39 8.19 31.52
C GLY A 735 -8.75 7.32 30.32
N GLU A 736 -7.83 6.50 29.80
CA GLU A 736 -8.11 5.60 28.67
C GLU A 736 -8.91 4.36 29.09
N GLY A 737 -8.73 3.91 30.34
CA GLY A 737 -9.34 2.69 30.87
C GLY A 737 -8.58 1.42 30.49
N VAL A 738 -7.61 1.52 29.58
CA VAL A 738 -6.75 0.41 29.14
C VAL A 738 -5.28 0.81 29.23
N VAL A 739 -4.39 -0.19 29.24
CA VAL A 739 -2.94 -0.04 29.17
C VAL A 739 -2.43 -0.87 27.99
N LYS A 740 -1.59 -0.26 27.17
CA LYS A 740 -0.98 -0.91 26.01
C LYS A 740 0.39 -1.48 26.39
N ILE A 741 0.61 -2.76 26.10
CA ILE A 741 1.86 -3.48 26.34
C ILE A 741 2.51 -3.77 24.99
N GLU A 742 3.71 -3.23 24.78
CA GLU A 742 4.48 -3.47 23.56
C GLU A 742 5.06 -4.88 23.53
N MET A 743 4.87 -5.58 22.41
CA MET A 743 5.36 -6.95 22.21
C MET A 743 6.44 -6.98 21.13
N GLN A 744 7.47 -7.84 21.28
CA GLN A 744 8.59 -7.87 20.33
C GLN A 744 8.29 -8.58 19.00
N PHE A 745 7.45 -9.62 19.02
CA PHE A 745 7.20 -10.50 17.86
C PHE A 745 5.72 -10.61 17.47
N MET A 746 4.84 -9.90 18.18
CA MET A 746 3.40 -9.97 18.02
C MET A 746 2.84 -8.55 18.01
N ALA A 747 1.58 -8.40 17.61
CA ALA A 747 0.87 -7.14 17.78
C ALA A 747 0.79 -6.78 19.28
N ASP A 748 0.90 -5.49 19.57
CA ASP A 748 0.80 -4.97 20.93
C ASP A 748 -0.51 -5.39 21.58
N ILE A 749 -0.45 -5.76 22.86
CA ILE A 749 -1.61 -6.24 23.61
C ILE A 749 -2.21 -5.06 24.38
N VAL A 750 -3.54 -4.95 24.35
CA VAL A 750 -4.29 -3.93 25.10
C VAL A 750 -5.02 -4.63 26.25
N LEU A 751 -4.73 -4.24 27.50
CA LEU A 751 -5.34 -4.81 28.69
C LEU A 751 -6.17 -3.76 29.46
N PRO A 752 -7.27 -4.15 30.12
CA PRO A 752 -7.98 -3.28 31.06
C PRO A 752 -7.04 -2.77 32.15
N CYS A 753 -7.19 -1.51 32.54
CA CYS A 753 -6.38 -0.91 33.60
C CYS A 753 -6.77 -1.50 34.96
N GLU A 754 -5.82 -2.16 35.63
CA GLU A 754 -6.04 -2.79 36.94
C GLU A 754 -6.48 -1.81 38.04
N ALA A 755 -6.03 -0.55 38.00
CA ALA A 755 -6.34 0.41 39.06
C ALA A 755 -7.73 1.04 38.99
N CYS A 756 -8.37 1.03 37.82
CA CYS A 756 -9.75 1.53 37.68
C CYS A 756 -10.70 0.47 37.13
N GLU A 757 -10.22 -0.75 36.90
CA GLU A 757 -10.97 -1.85 36.30
C GLU A 757 -11.65 -1.44 34.98
N GLY A 758 -11.01 -0.56 34.20
CA GLY A 758 -11.58 -0.02 32.96
C GLY A 758 -12.50 1.20 33.10
N LYS A 759 -12.89 1.60 34.32
CA LYS A 759 -13.87 2.68 34.56
C LYS A 759 -13.38 4.10 34.27
N ARG A 760 -12.11 4.29 33.93
CA ARG A 760 -11.48 5.59 33.54
C ARG A 760 -11.42 6.68 34.60
N PHE A 761 -12.17 6.59 35.70
CA PHE A 761 -12.28 7.61 36.74
C PHE A 761 -11.81 7.13 38.11
N LYS A 762 -11.54 8.08 39.01
CA LYS A 762 -11.29 7.83 40.44
C LYS A 762 -12.62 7.57 41.17
N GLN A 763 -12.55 6.83 42.28
CA GLN A 763 -13.73 6.39 43.02
C GLN A 763 -14.67 7.55 43.43
N TYR A 764 -14.13 8.64 43.96
CA TYR A 764 -14.95 9.78 44.41
C TYR A 764 -15.77 10.46 43.27
N VAL A 765 -15.39 10.27 42.01
CA VAL A 765 -16.16 10.73 40.84
C VAL A 765 -17.27 9.74 40.51
N LEU A 766 -16.99 8.44 40.64
CA LEU A 766 -17.95 7.35 40.41
C LEU A 766 -19.05 7.32 41.46
N ASP A 767 -18.78 7.81 42.67
CA ASP A 767 -19.76 7.91 43.75
C ASP A 767 -20.87 8.94 43.46
N VAL A 768 -20.64 9.88 42.52
CA VAL A 768 -21.69 10.78 42.04
C VAL A 768 -22.54 10.07 41.00
N GLN A 769 -23.82 9.86 41.32
CA GLN A 769 -24.76 9.13 40.47
C GLN A 769 -25.95 9.99 40.05
N TYR A 770 -26.37 9.82 38.80
CA TYR A 770 -27.63 10.33 38.27
C TYR A 770 -28.56 9.14 38.01
N GLN A 771 -29.77 9.15 38.60
CA GLN A 771 -30.73 8.04 38.50
C GLN A 771 -30.10 6.65 38.75
N GLY A 772 -29.19 6.56 39.73
CA GLY A 772 -28.50 5.32 40.11
C GLY A 772 -27.33 4.89 39.21
N LYS A 773 -26.96 5.70 38.20
CA LYS A 773 -25.81 5.43 37.31
C LYS A 773 -24.69 6.46 37.50
N SER A 774 -23.45 5.98 37.58
CA SER A 774 -22.25 6.81 37.61
C SER A 774 -21.88 7.32 36.22
N VAL A 775 -20.93 8.25 36.14
CA VAL A 775 -20.42 8.76 34.86
C VAL A 775 -19.81 7.66 33.97
N SER A 776 -19.24 6.60 34.57
CA SER A 776 -18.73 5.44 33.82
C SER A 776 -19.87 4.61 33.25
N ASP A 777 -20.93 4.37 34.04
CA ASP A 777 -22.09 3.59 33.60
C ASP A 777 -22.81 4.29 32.44
N ILE A 778 -22.84 5.63 32.43
CA ILE A 778 -23.36 6.41 31.29
C ILE A 778 -22.51 6.22 30.03
N LEU A 779 -21.18 6.14 30.15
CA LEU A 779 -20.32 5.89 29.00
C LEU A 779 -20.50 4.47 28.43
N ASP A 780 -20.96 3.52 29.24
CA ASP A 780 -21.21 2.15 28.80
C ASP A 780 -22.59 1.93 28.16
N LEU A 781 -23.50 2.91 28.28
CA LEU A 781 -24.80 2.87 27.60
C LEU A 781 -24.62 2.92 26.08
N SER A 782 -25.44 2.14 25.38
CA SER A 782 -25.71 2.34 23.95
C SER A 782 -26.43 3.67 23.69
N VAL A 783 -26.39 4.17 22.46
CA VAL A 783 -27.13 5.38 22.07
C VAL A 783 -28.63 5.20 22.30
N ASP A 784 -29.19 4.02 21.99
CA ASP A 784 -30.61 3.73 22.19
C ASP A 784 -31.00 3.77 23.68
N GLU A 785 -30.23 3.08 24.53
CA GLU A 785 -30.43 3.13 25.99
C GLU A 785 -30.24 4.54 26.55
N ALA A 786 -29.30 5.32 26.01
CA ALA A 786 -29.07 6.68 26.45
C ALA A 786 -30.21 7.62 26.06
N ILE A 787 -30.82 7.44 24.89
CA ILE A 787 -32.01 8.21 24.46
C ILE A 787 -33.18 7.93 25.40
N GLU A 788 -33.41 6.67 25.78
CA GLU A 788 -34.44 6.31 26.74
C GLU A 788 -34.12 6.86 28.14
N PHE A 789 -32.87 6.72 28.60
CA PHE A 789 -32.43 7.17 29.92
C PHE A 789 -32.45 8.70 30.09
N PHE A 790 -32.15 9.46 29.03
CA PHE A 790 -32.18 10.93 29.04
C PHE A 790 -33.48 11.51 28.48
N ALA A 791 -34.60 10.77 28.52
CA ALA A 791 -35.91 11.22 28.03
C ALA A 791 -36.33 12.61 28.53
N ASP A 792 -35.98 12.96 29.78
CA ASP A 792 -36.31 14.25 30.40
C ASP A 792 -35.30 15.38 30.10
N GLN A 793 -34.25 15.13 29.30
CA GLN A 793 -33.15 16.08 29.05
C GLN A 793 -33.05 16.46 27.55
N PRO A 794 -33.86 17.43 27.07
CA PRO A 794 -33.96 17.74 25.63
C PRO A 794 -32.64 18.21 25.01
N LYS A 795 -31.77 18.89 25.77
CA LYS A 795 -30.44 19.33 25.28
C LYS A 795 -29.52 18.18 24.94
N ILE A 796 -29.59 17.08 25.70
CA ILE A 796 -28.79 15.87 25.45
C ILE A 796 -29.43 15.09 24.30
N LEU A 797 -30.75 14.91 24.31
CA LEU A 797 -31.48 14.19 23.26
C LEU A 797 -31.27 14.77 21.86
N ASN A 798 -31.32 16.09 21.71
CA ASN A 798 -31.10 16.75 20.42
C ASN A 798 -29.70 16.47 19.83
N LYS A 799 -28.72 16.11 20.67
CA LYS A 799 -27.37 15.73 20.24
C LYS A 799 -27.21 14.22 20.02
N LEU A 800 -28.03 13.38 20.67
CA LEU A 800 -27.94 11.92 20.56
C LEU A 800 -28.85 11.33 19.48
N LYS A 801 -30.06 11.88 19.26
CA LYS A 801 -31.02 11.35 18.27
C LYS A 801 -30.44 11.20 16.85
N PRO A 802 -29.63 12.15 16.33
CA PRO A 802 -29.06 11.96 15.00
C PRO A 802 -28.12 10.77 14.87
N LEU A 803 -27.50 10.29 15.97
CA LEU A 803 -26.71 9.05 15.95
C LEU A 803 -27.61 7.82 15.74
N GLN A 804 -28.79 7.79 16.36
CA GLN A 804 -29.77 6.72 16.14
C GLN A 804 -30.32 6.74 14.71
N GLU A 805 -30.64 7.92 14.19
CA GLU A 805 -31.21 8.10 12.84
C GLU A 805 -30.26 7.62 11.73
N VAL A 806 -28.94 7.79 11.91
CA VAL A 806 -27.93 7.24 10.98
C VAL A 806 -27.60 5.76 11.22
N GLY A 807 -28.32 5.08 12.11
CA GLY A 807 -28.18 3.65 12.38
C GLY A 807 -27.12 3.26 13.41
N LEU A 808 -26.65 4.18 14.26
CA LEU A 808 -25.65 3.92 15.30
C LEU A 808 -26.26 3.77 16.70
N GLY A 809 -27.53 3.38 16.79
CA GLY A 809 -28.24 3.16 18.07
C GLY A 809 -27.52 2.20 19.02
N TYR A 810 -26.85 1.19 18.46
CA TYR A 810 -26.13 0.16 19.21
C TYR A 810 -24.78 0.58 19.78
N VAL A 811 -24.18 1.66 19.27
CA VAL A 811 -22.81 2.05 19.63
C VAL A 811 -22.80 2.59 21.06
N LYS A 812 -21.82 2.19 21.89
CA LYS A 812 -21.69 2.74 23.24
C LYS A 812 -21.20 4.18 23.21
N LEU A 813 -21.75 5.04 24.07
CA LEU A 813 -21.40 6.46 24.14
C LEU A 813 -19.89 6.69 24.32
N GLY A 814 -19.27 5.88 25.18
CA GLY A 814 -17.85 5.93 25.53
C GLY A 814 -16.93 5.01 24.73
N GLN A 815 -17.43 4.32 23.69
CA GLN A 815 -16.65 3.45 22.83
C GLN A 815 -15.50 4.21 22.18
N SER A 816 -14.30 3.64 22.19
CA SER A 816 -13.13 4.35 21.66
C SER A 816 -13.22 4.47 20.14
N SER A 817 -12.88 5.64 19.60
CA SER A 817 -12.95 5.88 18.15
C SER A 817 -11.99 4.99 17.35
N SER A 818 -10.93 4.46 17.98
CA SER A 818 -10.03 3.50 17.34
C SER A 818 -10.61 2.10 17.20
N THR A 819 -11.69 1.80 17.93
CA THR A 819 -12.42 0.51 17.86
C THR A 819 -13.66 0.58 16.96
N LEU A 820 -13.96 1.75 16.41
CA LEU A 820 -15.04 1.93 15.45
C LEU A 820 -14.55 1.53 14.06
N SER A 821 -15.42 0.88 13.30
CA SER A 821 -15.23 0.64 11.87
C SER A 821 -15.20 1.96 11.09
N GLY A 822 -14.63 1.93 9.87
CA GLY A 822 -14.61 3.10 8.98
C GLY A 822 -16.02 3.63 8.67
N GLY A 823 -16.99 2.73 8.45
CA GLY A 823 -18.39 3.08 8.21
C GLY A 823 -19.10 3.65 9.44
N GLU A 824 -18.82 3.17 10.66
CA GLU A 824 -19.31 3.79 11.89
C GLU A 824 -18.74 5.19 12.08
N ALA A 825 -17.43 5.35 11.84
CA ALA A 825 -16.74 6.62 11.93
C ALA A 825 -17.37 7.67 11.00
N GLN A 826 -17.68 7.28 9.77
CA GLN A 826 -18.33 8.12 8.76
C GLN A 826 -19.76 8.51 9.17
N ARG A 827 -20.55 7.56 9.70
CA ARG A 827 -21.92 7.82 10.18
C ARG A 827 -21.94 8.78 11.37
N ILE A 828 -20.96 8.71 12.28
CA ILE A 828 -20.84 9.71 13.36
C ILE A 828 -20.56 11.11 12.81
N LYS A 829 -19.67 11.22 11.80
CA LYS A 829 -19.43 12.49 11.10
C LYS A 829 -20.73 13.02 10.50
N LEU A 830 -21.49 12.17 9.79
CA LEU A 830 -22.79 12.50 9.21
C LEU A 830 -23.79 13.01 10.27
N ALA A 831 -23.94 12.28 11.38
CA ALA A 831 -24.81 12.70 12.49
C ALA A 831 -24.43 14.08 13.05
N SER A 832 -23.13 14.39 13.14
CA SER A 832 -22.67 15.69 13.60
C SER A 832 -23.09 16.86 12.71
N PHE A 833 -23.26 16.62 11.40
CA PHE A 833 -23.77 17.62 10.46
C PHE A 833 -25.28 17.80 10.56
N LEU A 834 -26.03 16.70 10.75
CA LEU A 834 -27.46 16.76 11.02
C LEU A 834 -27.77 17.57 12.31
N ILE A 835 -26.93 17.44 13.36
CA ILE A 835 -27.06 18.22 14.61
C ILE A 835 -26.87 19.73 14.39
N LYS A 836 -25.97 20.14 13.49
CA LYS A 836 -25.71 21.56 13.21
C LYS A 836 -26.92 22.26 12.59
N GLY A 837 -27.91 21.51 12.10
CA GLY A 837 -29.17 22.02 11.61
C GLY A 837 -29.02 22.94 10.41
N ASN A 838 -30.02 23.82 10.23
CA ASN A 838 -30.18 24.75 9.10
C ASN A 838 -29.19 25.94 9.10
N ASN A 839 -27.94 25.72 9.52
CA ASN A 839 -26.90 26.75 9.45
C ASN A 839 -26.61 27.05 7.98
N GLN A 840 -27.16 28.19 7.53
CA GLN A 840 -27.11 28.99 6.29
C GLN A 840 -26.17 28.65 5.11
N LYS A 841 -25.15 27.80 5.27
CA LYS A 841 -24.16 27.52 4.23
C LYS A 841 -24.54 26.33 3.37
N LYS A 842 -24.80 26.57 2.08
CA LYS A 842 -24.96 25.50 1.08
C LYS A 842 -23.69 24.69 0.98
N THR A 843 -23.74 23.45 1.45
CA THR A 843 -22.56 22.57 1.53
C THR A 843 -22.60 21.49 0.47
N LEU A 844 -21.46 21.22 -0.18
CA LEU A 844 -21.25 20.01 -0.97
C LEU A 844 -20.61 18.95 -0.09
N PHE A 845 -21.36 17.88 0.20
CA PHE A 845 -20.84 16.71 0.91
C PHE A 845 -20.30 15.69 -0.08
N ILE A 846 -19.07 15.22 0.16
CA ILE A 846 -18.42 14.18 -0.63
C ILE A 846 -18.19 12.97 0.27
N PHE A 847 -18.87 11.86 0.00
CA PHE A 847 -18.67 10.60 0.72
C PHE A 847 -17.86 9.63 -0.13
N ASP A 848 -16.92 8.95 0.51
CA ASP A 848 -16.11 7.90 -0.09
C ASP A 848 -16.59 6.54 0.42
N GLU A 849 -17.13 5.72 -0.48
CA GLU A 849 -17.60 4.35 -0.23
C GLU A 849 -18.41 4.18 1.07
N PRO A 850 -19.53 4.92 1.25
CA PRO A 850 -20.22 4.98 2.53
C PRO A 850 -21.04 3.76 2.91
N THR A 851 -21.16 2.79 2.00
CA THR A 851 -21.82 1.50 2.22
C THR A 851 -20.89 0.43 2.80
N THR A 852 -19.62 0.74 2.97
CA THR A 852 -18.63 -0.18 3.54
C THR A 852 -19.09 -0.65 4.93
N GLY A 853 -19.18 -1.98 5.12
CA GLY A 853 -19.68 -2.58 6.36
C GLY A 853 -21.17 -2.44 6.63
N LEU A 854 -21.98 -2.06 5.63
CA LEU A 854 -23.42 -1.89 5.81
C LEU A 854 -24.20 -3.06 5.23
N HIS A 855 -25.12 -3.57 6.04
CA HIS A 855 -26.17 -4.47 5.57
C HIS A 855 -27.21 -3.70 4.75
N PHE A 856 -27.97 -4.39 3.88
CA PHE A 856 -29.01 -3.79 3.03
C PHE A 856 -29.96 -2.84 3.79
N HIS A 857 -30.39 -3.25 4.98
CA HIS A 857 -31.26 -2.42 5.82
C HIS A 857 -30.58 -1.12 6.31
N ASP A 858 -29.27 -1.15 6.57
CA ASP A 858 -28.50 0.02 6.99
C ASP A 858 -28.26 0.98 5.81
N ILE A 859 -28.09 0.48 4.59
CA ILE A 859 -28.03 1.28 3.36
C ILE A 859 -29.33 2.09 3.19
N SER A 860 -30.49 1.48 3.48
CA SER A 860 -31.78 2.20 3.44
C SER A 860 -31.83 3.38 4.43
N LYS A 861 -31.31 3.22 5.65
CA LYS A 861 -31.22 4.31 6.64
C LYS A 861 -30.26 5.42 6.18
N LEU A 862 -29.13 5.04 5.59
CA LEU A 862 -28.15 5.98 5.06
C LEU A 862 -28.73 6.83 3.91
N LEU A 863 -29.46 6.21 2.97
CA LEU A 863 -30.14 6.92 1.89
C LEU A 863 -31.19 7.93 2.40
N LYS A 864 -31.89 7.61 3.50
CA LYS A 864 -32.79 8.55 4.18
C LYS A 864 -32.04 9.75 4.75
N ALA A 865 -30.88 9.51 5.39
CA ALA A 865 -30.04 10.59 5.91
C ALA A 865 -29.48 11.49 4.79
N PHE A 866 -29.09 10.93 3.64
CA PHE A 866 -28.69 11.73 2.47
C PHE A 866 -29.84 12.58 1.93
N SER A 867 -31.05 12.00 1.85
CA SER A 867 -32.23 12.76 1.44
C SER A 867 -32.51 13.93 2.39
N ALA A 868 -32.39 13.72 3.70
CA ALA A 868 -32.54 14.79 4.69
C ALA A 868 -31.49 15.90 4.54
N LEU A 869 -30.23 15.57 4.21
CA LEU A 869 -29.21 16.58 3.91
C LEU A 869 -29.55 17.40 2.67
N ILE A 870 -30.04 16.75 1.61
CA ILE A 870 -30.42 17.41 0.35
C ILE A 870 -31.63 18.33 0.56
N GLU A 871 -32.60 17.91 1.37
CA GLU A 871 -33.77 18.74 1.73
C GLU A 871 -33.39 20.03 2.48
N LEU A 872 -32.26 20.04 3.19
CA LEU A 872 -31.69 21.24 3.80
C LEU A 872 -30.96 22.16 2.79
N GLY A 873 -31.00 21.84 1.49
CA GLY A 873 -30.38 22.63 0.42
C GLY A 873 -28.92 22.31 0.16
N ASN A 874 -28.44 21.13 0.60
CA ASN A 874 -27.08 20.65 0.34
C ASN A 874 -27.01 19.79 -0.92
N SER A 875 -25.79 19.55 -1.39
CA SER A 875 -25.50 18.61 -2.48
C SER A 875 -24.75 17.39 -1.92
N VAL A 876 -25.08 16.19 -2.39
CA VAL A 876 -24.44 14.95 -1.93
C VAL A 876 -23.81 14.24 -3.12
N LEU A 877 -22.49 14.10 -3.07
CA LEU A 877 -21.68 13.35 -4.02
C LEU A 877 -21.13 12.11 -3.32
N VAL A 878 -21.28 10.94 -3.93
CA VAL A 878 -20.79 9.68 -3.36
C VAL A 878 -19.93 8.95 -4.37
N ILE A 879 -18.76 8.45 -3.95
CA ILE A 879 -17.94 7.52 -4.74
C ILE A 879 -18.38 6.10 -4.38
N GLU A 880 -18.92 5.35 -5.34
CA GLU A 880 -19.51 4.03 -5.05
C GLU A 880 -19.60 3.06 -6.24
N HIS A 881 -19.64 1.78 -5.86
CA HIS A 881 -19.83 0.56 -6.60
C HIS A 881 -21.13 -0.19 -6.23
N ASN A 882 -21.71 0.02 -5.03
CA ASN A 882 -22.93 -0.69 -4.63
C ASN A 882 -24.13 -0.30 -5.51
N LEU A 883 -24.82 -1.32 -6.00
CA LEU A 883 -25.90 -1.15 -6.97
C LEU A 883 -27.15 -0.50 -6.35
N ASP A 884 -27.41 -0.66 -5.05
CA ASP A 884 -28.54 -0.01 -4.37
C ASP A 884 -28.32 1.50 -4.21
N MET A 885 -27.07 1.94 -4.04
CA MET A 885 -26.73 3.36 -4.07
C MET A 885 -26.86 3.93 -5.48
N ILE A 886 -26.31 3.24 -6.47
CA ILE A 886 -26.32 3.68 -7.88
C ILE A 886 -27.76 3.77 -8.42
N LYS A 887 -28.61 2.77 -8.17
CA LYS A 887 -30.02 2.80 -8.61
C LYS A 887 -30.81 3.93 -7.96
N SER A 888 -30.43 4.33 -6.75
CA SER A 888 -31.08 5.40 -5.99
C SER A 888 -30.59 6.82 -6.35
N ALA A 889 -29.50 6.92 -7.11
CA ALA A 889 -28.87 8.19 -7.48
C ALA A 889 -29.73 9.03 -8.43
N ASP A 890 -29.80 10.35 -8.23
CA ASP A 890 -30.44 11.24 -9.20
C ASP A 890 -29.59 11.39 -10.47
N TRP A 891 -28.25 11.29 -10.32
CA TRP A 891 -27.28 11.36 -11.42
C TRP A 891 -26.10 10.40 -11.18
N VAL A 892 -25.58 9.80 -12.24
CA VAL A 892 -24.44 8.88 -12.19
C VAL A 892 -23.35 9.35 -13.16
N ILE A 893 -22.11 9.31 -12.70
CA ILE A 893 -20.89 9.59 -13.47
C ILE A 893 -20.05 8.31 -13.45
N ASP A 894 -19.91 7.64 -14.60
CA ASP A 894 -19.18 6.38 -14.72
C ASP A 894 -17.80 6.61 -15.35
N ILE A 895 -16.75 6.22 -14.64
CA ILE A 895 -15.34 6.39 -15.06
C ILE A 895 -14.72 5.03 -15.39
N GLY A 896 -14.10 4.90 -16.56
CA GLY A 896 -13.55 3.63 -17.02
C GLY A 896 -12.97 3.71 -18.44
N PRO A 897 -13.17 2.69 -19.29
CA PRO A 897 -13.91 1.45 -19.03
C PRO A 897 -13.16 0.46 -18.12
N GLU A 898 -11.83 0.50 -18.11
CA GLU A 898 -10.98 -0.37 -17.29
C GLU A 898 -10.27 0.41 -16.17
N GLY A 899 -9.45 -0.27 -15.36
CA GLY A 899 -8.54 0.33 -14.39
C GLY A 899 -7.15 0.67 -14.96
N GLY A 900 -6.37 1.47 -14.23
CA GLY A 900 -4.98 1.78 -14.60
C GLY A 900 -4.88 2.59 -15.89
N GLU A 901 -3.89 2.30 -16.74
CA GLU A 901 -3.64 3.05 -17.98
C GLU A 901 -4.76 2.95 -19.01
N LYS A 902 -5.55 1.87 -18.97
CA LYS A 902 -6.71 1.65 -19.86
C LYS A 902 -7.99 2.32 -19.35
N GLY A 903 -7.93 2.96 -18.17
CA GLY A 903 -9.02 3.71 -17.58
C GLY A 903 -8.93 5.22 -17.82
N GLY A 904 -9.59 5.98 -16.95
CA GLY A 904 -9.48 7.43 -16.89
C GLY A 904 -10.32 8.21 -17.89
N ASN A 905 -11.23 7.54 -18.61
CA ASN A 905 -12.21 8.18 -19.49
C ASN A 905 -13.57 8.30 -18.81
N LEU A 906 -14.34 9.32 -19.19
CA LEU A 906 -15.75 9.42 -18.85
C LEU A 906 -16.53 8.49 -19.78
N VAL A 907 -17.01 7.36 -19.24
CA VAL A 907 -17.78 6.37 -20.01
C VAL A 907 -19.23 6.83 -20.15
N PHE A 908 -19.79 7.41 -19.08
CA PHE A 908 -21.17 7.84 -19.06
C PHE A 908 -21.41 8.94 -18.02
N ALA A 909 -22.34 9.86 -18.30
CA ALA A 909 -22.90 10.80 -17.33
C ALA A 909 -24.40 10.98 -17.62
N GLY A 910 -25.26 10.67 -16.66
CA GLY A 910 -26.71 10.63 -16.90
C GLY A 910 -27.51 10.05 -15.76
N THR A 911 -28.76 9.69 -16.02
CA THR A 911 -29.59 8.96 -15.05
C THR A 911 -29.23 7.47 -15.01
N PRO A 912 -29.52 6.75 -13.91
CA PRO A 912 -29.38 5.29 -13.85
C PRO A 912 -30.13 4.53 -14.96
N GLU A 913 -31.29 5.01 -15.40
CA GLU A 913 -32.05 4.42 -16.51
C GLU A 913 -31.37 4.59 -17.87
N ASP A 914 -30.68 5.71 -18.08
CA ASP A 914 -29.91 5.94 -19.29
C ASP A 914 -28.60 5.12 -19.27
N LEU A 915 -28.01 4.91 -18.08
CA LEU A 915 -26.77 4.15 -17.90
C LEU A 915 -26.91 2.70 -18.38
N ILE A 916 -28.04 2.03 -18.12
CA ILE A 916 -28.27 0.64 -18.54
C ILE A 916 -28.36 0.46 -20.07
N THR A 917 -28.49 1.56 -20.82
CA THR A 917 -28.47 1.53 -22.29
C THR A 917 -27.05 1.68 -22.85
N CYS A 918 -26.06 2.02 -22.01
CA CYS A 918 -24.67 2.23 -22.39
C CYS A 918 -23.88 0.91 -22.37
N ASN A 919 -23.67 0.31 -23.55
CA ASN A 919 -22.93 -0.95 -23.71
C ASN A 919 -21.44 -0.89 -23.30
N GLN A 920 -20.87 0.31 -23.13
CA GLN A 920 -19.47 0.49 -22.72
C GLN A 920 -19.29 0.49 -21.20
N SER A 921 -20.39 0.61 -20.44
CA SER A 921 -20.36 0.68 -18.98
C SER A 921 -20.58 -0.70 -18.37
N TYR A 922 -19.56 -1.22 -17.69
CA TYR A 922 -19.72 -2.38 -16.82
C TYR A 922 -20.76 -2.13 -15.72
N THR A 923 -20.79 -0.92 -15.17
CA THR A 923 -21.77 -0.53 -14.14
C THR A 923 -23.20 -0.69 -14.67
N GLY A 924 -23.45 -0.24 -15.91
CA GLY A 924 -24.75 -0.39 -16.59
C GLY A 924 -25.18 -1.85 -16.77
N ASP A 925 -24.25 -2.73 -17.16
CA ASP A 925 -24.53 -4.16 -17.37
C ASP A 925 -25.03 -4.86 -16.10
N TYR A 926 -24.41 -4.56 -14.95
CA TYR A 926 -24.80 -5.14 -13.66
C TYR A 926 -26.07 -4.47 -13.11
N LEU A 927 -26.18 -3.14 -13.23
CA LEU A 927 -27.34 -2.37 -12.79
C LEU A 927 -28.62 -2.81 -13.50
N LYS A 928 -28.52 -3.24 -14.76
CA LYS A 928 -29.66 -3.73 -15.55
C LYS A 928 -30.46 -4.83 -14.85
N ARG A 929 -29.80 -5.73 -14.12
CA ARG A 929 -30.48 -6.80 -13.36
C ARG A 929 -31.30 -6.25 -12.19
N HIS A 930 -30.80 -5.22 -11.53
CA HIS A 930 -31.44 -4.59 -10.36
C HIS A 930 -32.54 -3.58 -10.72
N LEU A 931 -32.50 -2.97 -11.91
CA LEU A 931 -33.54 -2.03 -12.36
C LEU A 931 -34.71 -2.71 -13.09
N ILE A 932 -34.47 -3.85 -13.75
CA ILE A 932 -35.49 -4.55 -14.55
C ILE A 932 -36.24 -5.63 -13.74
N SER A 933 -35.74 -6.01 -12.56
CA SER A 933 -36.47 -6.85 -11.59
C SER A 933 -37.81 -6.15 -11.25
N LYS A 934 -38.89 -6.68 -11.85
CA LYS A 934 -40.28 -6.27 -11.69
C LYS A 934 -41.16 -7.50 -11.65
#